data_AF-A0A2P6VMH3-F1
#
_entry.id   AF-A0A2P6VMH3-F1
#
_cell.length_a   1.000
_cell.length_b   1.000
_cell.length_c   1.000
_cell.angle_alpha   90.00
_cell.angle_beta   90.00
_cell.angle_gamma   90.00
#
_symmetry.space_group_name_H-M   'P 1'
#
loop_
_entity.id
_entity.type
_entity.pdbx_description
1 polymer ?
#
loop_
_entity_poly.entity_id
_entity_poly.type
_entity_poly.pdbx_seq_one_letter_code
_entity_poly.pdbx_strand_id
1 'polypeptide(L)'
;MSAARRSTADAAASGSPEEEEVDLDALLLRYEQQAAADVAAVLQQQQQQQDGGARKRQKLSAADKREEALSQPLGQDNKGFKLLAAMGYREGQRIGREGTGLAEPLPLLLKQDKMGLGAVSKKAAAREAARQREQEAAARAAAAVVGAEAARLDQRQAYQARAAAAAAARRLEGQLRKAQQVCETLDTATGVTHNVMWQQPPAAAAADVAAAGGAAADDLLEAAEPCHRAEAGAAVRAGREEAADFEALYRRQHEAAAAAAAGGEGGGEGDEERARAAEWEAWAATPPANQLAALLARLRGRHSYCLYCGCRYEDEADLLEHCPGPTEGDHDLKREAQVELRKLTDDYCEFVLKNTDVSMANALRRIILVEVPTIAIELVEFENNTTVLNDEFLAHRLGLIPLVSTRVHEMKSIYEAADDEDFLDVNFALDVRCTGEDTLSVTSRDLQLDPHFPDICPVGYHDPGDKGILLVKMRRGQELKLRAVARKGTAKDHAKWMPVATCVYQFLPEISINHALMDTLTDEQKEEWCAADPRNTFKLNRLTHWVEVANPELYMYDGEVLAKAEEMGKPGLVTIKQKQDTFIFKVEGTGVLRPEDIVLTALEVLGRKIRNLQVALEEEAVIFDQQSGAAPMQM
;
A
#
# COMPACT_ATOMS: atom_id res chain seq x y z
N MET A 1 31.96 10.17 -72.97
CA MET A 1 32.44 9.01 -73.75
C MET A 1 32.23 7.80 -72.86
N SER A 2 31.36 6.82 -73.09
CA SER A 2 30.64 6.33 -74.27
C SER A 2 29.17 6.12 -73.89
N ALA A 3 28.28 6.35 -74.86
CA ALA A 3 26.84 6.15 -74.76
C ALA A 3 26.47 4.80 -75.40
N ALA A 4 25.46 4.11 -74.87
CA ALA A 4 24.66 3.18 -75.66
C ALA A 4 23.22 3.19 -75.14
N ARG A 5 22.33 3.66 -76.03
CA ARG A 5 20.87 3.65 -75.97
C ARG A 5 20.33 2.34 -76.58
N ARG A 6 19.01 2.14 -76.40
CA ARG A 6 18.03 1.36 -77.21
C ARG A 6 17.75 -0.06 -76.69
N SER A 7 16.52 -0.58 -76.69
CA SER A 7 15.20 -0.04 -77.08
C SER A 7 14.08 -1.04 -76.75
N THR A 8 12.91 -0.50 -76.37
CA THR A 8 11.54 -0.81 -76.82
C THR A 8 10.86 -2.18 -76.62
N ALA A 9 9.56 -2.07 -76.29
CA ALA A 9 8.39 -2.85 -76.71
C ALA A 9 7.79 -3.77 -75.62
N ASP A 10 6.48 -3.83 -75.37
CA ASP A 10 5.29 -3.07 -75.79
C ASP A 10 4.10 -3.61 -74.96
N ALA A 11 2.99 -2.88 -75.02
CA ALA A 11 1.60 -3.35 -74.86
C ALA A 11 0.98 -3.58 -73.45
N ALA A 12 0.09 -2.63 -73.14
CA ALA A 12 -0.99 -2.56 -72.17
C ALA A 12 -1.88 -3.81 -71.96
N ALA A 13 -2.39 -3.95 -70.73
CA ALA A 13 -3.73 -4.47 -70.45
C ALA A 13 -4.34 -3.80 -69.21
N SER A 14 -5.59 -3.38 -69.36
CA SER A 14 -6.47 -2.69 -68.41
C SER A 14 -6.99 -3.58 -67.27
N GLY A 15 -7.11 -3.03 -66.06
CA GLY A 15 -7.87 -3.57 -64.93
C GLY A 15 -8.08 -2.51 -63.84
N SER A 16 -9.26 -2.46 -63.26
CA SER A 16 -9.80 -1.51 -62.26
C SER A 16 -9.00 -1.44 -60.94
N PRO A 17 -9.17 -0.37 -60.12
CA PRO A 17 -8.53 -0.28 -58.81
C PRO A 17 -9.34 -1.11 -57.81
N GLU A 18 -8.93 -2.35 -57.60
CA GLU A 18 -9.37 -3.16 -56.47
C GLU A 18 -8.20 -3.28 -55.47
N GLU A 19 -8.56 -3.11 -54.22
CA GLU A 19 -7.74 -2.98 -53.02
C GLU A 19 -6.65 -4.08 -52.92
N GLU A 20 -5.37 -3.68 -52.96
CA GLU A 20 -4.26 -4.56 -52.58
C GLU A 20 -4.24 -4.69 -51.05
N GLU A 21 -5.05 -5.62 -50.54
CA GLU A 21 -4.86 -6.18 -49.21
C GLU A 21 -3.55 -6.98 -49.23
N VAL A 22 -2.47 -6.34 -48.76
CA VAL A 22 -1.14 -6.97 -48.64
C VAL A 22 -1.28 -8.10 -47.62
N ASP A 23 -1.27 -9.33 -48.11
CA ASP A 23 -1.38 -10.57 -47.33
C ASP A 23 -0.26 -10.62 -46.27
N LEU A 24 -0.61 -10.21 -45.05
CA LEU A 24 0.28 -10.09 -43.90
C LEU A 24 0.93 -11.45 -43.56
N ASP A 25 0.24 -12.55 -43.85
CA ASP A 25 0.73 -13.90 -43.66
C ASP A 25 1.87 -14.22 -44.61
N ALA A 26 1.81 -13.74 -45.85
CA ALA A 26 2.91 -13.90 -46.82
C ALA A 26 4.16 -13.11 -46.43
N LEU A 27 4.01 -11.99 -45.71
CA LEU A 27 5.11 -11.19 -45.20
C LEU A 27 5.75 -11.88 -43.97
N LEU A 28 4.93 -12.35 -43.04
CA LEU A 28 5.36 -13.10 -41.85
C LEU A 28 6.13 -14.37 -42.24
N LEU A 29 5.63 -15.11 -43.24
CA LEU A 29 6.30 -16.30 -43.73
C LEU A 29 7.70 -16.01 -44.29
N ARG A 30 7.92 -14.84 -44.93
CA ARG A 30 9.25 -14.43 -45.39
C ARG A 30 10.18 -14.10 -44.23
N TYR A 31 9.68 -13.43 -43.19
CA TYR A 31 10.48 -13.12 -42.01
C TYR A 31 10.88 -14.40 -41.24
N GLU A 32 9.97 -15.37 -41.13
CA GLU A 32 10.26 -16.67 -40.52
C GLU A 32 11.31 -17.46 -41.31
N GLN A 33 11.19 -17.50 -42.64
CA GLN A 33 12.17 -18.15 -43.51
C GLN A 33 13.55 -17.49 -43.41
N GLN A 34 13.59 -16.17 -43.29
CA GLN A 34 14.84 -15.42 -43.15
C GLN A 34 15.49 -15.62 -41.77
N ALA A 35 14.70 -15.63 -40.70
CA ALA A 35 15.18 -15.95 -39.35
C ALA A 35 15.71 -17.39 -39.26
N ALA A 36 15.04 -18.36 -39.90
CA ALA A 36 15.50 -19.74 -39.94
C ALA A 36 16.84 -19.89 -40.70
N ALA A 37 17.02 -19.13 -41.78
CA ALA A 37 18.27 -19.10 -42.55
C ALA A 37 19.44 -18.53 -41.72
N ASP A 38 19.19 -17.46 -40.96
CA ASP A 38 20.20 -16.83 -40.10
C ASP A 38 20.63 -17.75 -38.94
N VAL A 39 19.67 -18.45 -38.31
CA VAL A 39 19.95 -19.45 -37.27
C VAL A 39 20.77 -20.62 -37.82
N ALA A 40 20.44 -21.10 -39.02
CA ALA A 40 21.21 -22.16 -39.67
C ALA A 40 22.66 -21.75 -39.99
N ALA A 41 22.88 -20.49 -40.40
CA ALA A 41 24.21 -19.96 -40.67
C ALA A 41 25.08 -19.90 -39.39
N VAL A 42 24.50 -19.51 -38.25
CA VAL A 42 25.20 -19.49 -36.96
C VAL A 42 25.59 -20.90 -36.49
N LEU A 43 24.69 -21.88 -36.65
CA LEU A 43 24.96 -23.27 -36.30
C LEU A 43 26.06 -23.89 -37.19
N GLN A 44 26.08 -23.58 -38.49
CA GLN A 44 27.17 -23.99 -39.38
C GLN A 44 28.52 -23.37 -38.97
N GLN A 45 28.51 -22.10 -38.55
CA GLN A 45 29.72 -21.43 -38.08
C GLN A 45 30.27 -22.05 -36.78
N GLN A 46 29.38 -22.48 -35.88
CA GLN A 46 29.77 -23.21 -34.66
C GLN A 46 30.29 -24.61 -34.97
N GLN A 47 29.70 -25.35 -35.93
CA GLN A 47 30.19 -26.66 -36.34
C GLN A 47 31.57 -26.57 -37.01
N GLN A 48 31.82 -25.56 -37.84
CA GLN A 48 33.15 -25.34 -38.45
C GLN A 48 34.23 -25.00 -37.41
N GLN A 49 33.86 -24.36 -36.28
CA GLN A 49 34.77 -24.14 -35.16
C GLN A 49 35.05 -25.43 -34.36
N GLN A 50 34.10 -26.37 -34.33
CA GLN A 50 34.24 -27.65 -33.63
C GLN A 50 35.02 -28.70 -34.46
N ASP A 51 34.86 -28.71 -35.79
CA ASP A 51 35.53 -29.66 -36.69
C ASP A 51 37.01 -29.33 -36.99
N GLY A 52 37.51 -28.17 -36.53
CA GLY A 52 38.94 -27.86 -36.50
C GLY A 52 39.77 -28.68 -35.49
N GLY A 53 39.11 -29.47 -34.63
CA GLY A 53 39.72 -30.25 -33.55
C GLY A 53 39.69 -31.76 -33.78
N ALA A 54 40.18 -32.26 -34.92
CA ALA A 54 40.17 -33.71 -35.18
C ALA A 54 41.18 -34.51 -34.33
N ARG A 55 40.63 -35.39 -33.47
CA ARG A 55 41.10 -36.72 -33.02
C ARG A 55 42.62 -36.98 -32.92
N LYS A 56 43.11 -37.12 -31.67
CA LYS A 56 44.32 -37.89 -31.34
C LYS A 56 44.11 -38.62 -30.01
N ARG A 57 44.31 -39.94 -29.98
CA ARG A 57 44.33 -40.74 -28.72
C ARG A 57 45.30 -40.06 -27.75
N GLN A 58 44.81 -39.62 -26.58
CA GLN A 58 45.61 -38.93 -25.58
C GLN A 58 46.73 -39.86 -25.11
N LYS A 59 47.97 -39.56 -25.52
CA LYS A 59 49.14 -39.94 -24.72
C LYS A 59 49.10 -39.02 -23.51
N LEU A 60 48.88 -39.57 -22.32
CA LEU A 60 49.04 -38.86 -21.05
C LEU A 60 50.34 -38.06 -21.12
N SER A 61 50.23 -36.76 -20.83
CA SER A 61 51.34 -35.83 -20.95
C SER A 61 52.44 -36.23 -19.95
N ALA A 62 53.68 -35.81 -20.20
CA ALA A 62 54.76 -36.04 -19.24
C ALA A 62 54.47 -35.38 -17.87
N ALA A 63 53.59 -34.37 -17.83
CA ALA A 63 53.12 -33.75 -16.59
C ALA A 63 52.14 -34.66 -15.85
N ASP A 64 51.19 -35.27 -16.56
CA ASP A 64 50.16 -36.14 -15.96
C ASP A 64 50.80 -37.39 -15.35
N LYS A 65 51.76 -38.00 -16.06
CA LYS A 65 52.56 -39.13 -15.54
C LYS A 65 53.42 -38.75 -14.34
N ARG A 66 53.82 -37.48 -14.24
CA ARG A 66 54.63 -36.98 -13.12
C ARG A 66 53.76 -36.73 -11.90
N GLU A 67 52.57 -36.17 -12.06
CA GLU A 67 51.62 -35.97 -10.97
C GLU A 67 51.12 -37.31 -10.43
N GLU A 68 50.86 -38.28 -11.31
CA GLU A 68 50.53 -39.66 -10.93
C GLU A 68 51.69 -40.36 -10.19
N ALA A 69 52.94 -40.08 -10.57
CA ALA A 69 54.11 -40.60 -9.86
C ALA A 69 54.40 -39.89 -8.52
N LEU A 70 54.01 -38.62 -8.37
CA LEU A 70 54.14 -37.87 -7.12
C LEU A 70 53.03 -38.19 -6.11
N SER A 71 51.89 -38.70 -6.59
CA SER A 71 50.76 -39.11 -5.72
C SER A 71 50.90 -40.52 -5.15
N GLN A 72 51.80 -41.35 -5.70
CA GLN A 72 52.05 -42.70 -5.19
C GLN A 72 53.18 -42.70 -4.14
N PRO A 73 52.99 -43.33 -2.96
CA PRO A 73 54.02 -43.40 -1.93
C PRO A 73 55.23 -44.24 -2.38
N LEU A 74 56.42 -43.94 -1.85
CA LEU A 74 57.65 -44.66 -2.14
C LEU A 74 57.58 -46.12 -1.64
N GLY A 75 57.72 -47.10 -2.54
CA GLY A 75 57.74 -48.51 -2.17
C GLY A 75 58.98 -48.93 -1.36
N GLN A 76 58.83 -49.96 -0.51
CA GLN A 76 59.87 -50.47 0.41
C GLN A 76 61.16 -50.95 -0.28
N ASP A 77 61.06 -51.24 -1.57
CA ASP A 77 62.18 -51.70 -2.41
C ASP A 77 63.16 -50.56 -2.74
N ASN A 78 62.71 -49.31 -2.61
CA ASN A 78 63.45 -48.12 -2.97
C ASN A 78 64.60 -47.85 -1.98
N LYS A 79 65.80 -47.56 -2.52
CA LYS A 79 66.99 -47.26 -1.72
C LYS A 79 66.77 -46.10 -0.75
N GLY A 80 65.99 -45.09 -1.15
CA GLY A 80 65.65 -43.95 -0.29
C GLY A 80 64.80 -44.36 0.91
N PHE A 81 63.83 -45.24 0.71
CA PHE A 81 63.01 -45.78 1.80
C PHE A 81 63.85 -46.63 2.77
N LYS A 82 64.77 -47.47 2.26
CA LYS A 82 65.68 -48.26 3.10
C LYS A 82 66.63 -47.41 3.95
N LEU A 83 67.10 -46.28 3.42
CA LEU A 83 67.89 -45.30 4.17
C LEU A 83 67.08 -44.58 5.25
N LEU A 84 65.84 -44.20 4.94
CA LEU A 84 64.92 -43.59 5.91
C LEU A 84 64.52 -44.58 7.02
N ALA A 85 64.24 -45.84 6.66
CA ALA A 85 63.95 -46.91 7.60
C ALA A 85 65.13 -47.20 8.55
N ALA A 86 66.37 -47.13 8.04
CA ALA A 86 67.58 -47.25 8.87
C ALA A 86 67.76 -46.06 9.85
N MET A 87 67.18 -44.90 9.52
CA MET A 87 67.14 -43.71 10.40
C MET A 87 65.91 -43.68 11.32
N GLY A 88 65.13 -44.77 11.37
CA GLY A 88 64.01 -44.96 12.29
C GLY A 88 62.63 -44.58 11.75
N TYR A 89 62.51 -44.27 10.46
CA TYR A 89 61.21 -44.00 9.82
C TYR A 89 60.40 -45.29 9.61
N ARG A 90 59.11 -45.27 9.97
CA ARG A 90 58.12 -46.32 9.65
C ARG A 90 56.99 -45.69 8.84
N GLU A 91 56.42 -46.42 7.87
CA GLU A 91 55.32 -45.92 7.04
C GLU A 91 54.17 -45.36 7.90
N GLY A 92 53.87 -44.07 7.76
CA GLY A 92 52.83 -43.36 8.50
C GLY A 92 53.27 -42.66 9.79
N GLN A 93 54.55 -42.73 10.18
CA GLN A 93 55.06 -42.07 11.39
C GLN A 93 55.83 -40.77 11.08
N ARG A 94 55.60 -39.73 11.90
CA ARG A 94 56.31 -38.44 11.82
C ARG A 94 57.77 -38.58 12.24
N ILE A 95 58.69 -37.96 11.51
CA ILE A 95 60.13 -38.01 11.80
C ILE A 95 60.48 -37.06 12.96
N GLY A 96 61.24 -37.54 13.95
CA GLY A 96 61.77 -36.75 15.08
C GLY A 96 61.64 -37.47 16.43
N ARG A 97 62.54 -37.18 17.39
CA ARG A 97 62.59 -37.86 18.71
C ARG A 97 61.31 -37.68 19.55
N GLU A 98 60.53 -36.63 19.28
CA GLU A 98 59.24 -36.29 19.90
C GLU A 98 58.05 -36.32 18.90
N GLY A 99 58.26 -36.77 17.65
CA GLY A 99 57.18 -36.89 16.66
C GLY A 99 56.68 -35.56 16.05
N THR A 100 57.44 -34.47 16.16
CA THR A 100 57.05 -33.12 15.72
C THR A 100 57.27 -32.81 14.23
N GLY A 101 57.83 -33.74 13.46
CA GLY A 101 58.04 -33.55 12.01
C GLY A 101 56.76 -33.55 11.17
N LEU A 102 56.84 -32.96 9.99
CA LEU A 102 55.78 -33.01 8.97
C LEU A 102 55.58 -34.45 8.50
N ALA A 103 54.32 -34.90 8.46
CA ALA A 103 53.94 -36.24 8.03
C ALA A 103 53.94 -36.40 6.49
N GLU A 104 53.73 -35.31 5.76
CA GLU A 104 53.64 -35.28 4.30
C GLU A 104 54.72 -34.38 3.71
N PRO A 105 55.33 -34.76 2.57
CA PRO A 105 56.37 -33.96 1.93
C PRO A 105 55.81 -32.63 1.40
N LEU A 106 56.64 -31.57 1.46
CA LEU A 106 56.26 -30.25 0.96
C LEU A 106 55.92 -30.29 -0.54
N PRO A 107 54.80 -29.69 -0.97
CA PRO A 107 54.39 -29.72 -2.37
C PRO A 107 55.36 -28.91 -3.25
N LEU A 108 55.81 -29.52 -4.35
CA LEU A 108 56.71 -28.89 -5.32
C LEU A 108 55.92 -28.03 -6.31
N LEU A 109 55.85 -26.72 -6.07
CA LEU A 109 55.27 -25.75 -7.00
C LEU A 109 56.26 -25.37 -8.11
N LEU A 110 56.00 -25.85 -9.34
CA LEU A 110 56.83 -25.52 -10.51
C LEU A 110 56.25 -24.33 -11.25
N LYS A 111 57.02 -23.25 -11.31
CA LYS A 111 56.68 -22.07 -12.10
C LYS A 111 56.75 -22.41 -13.60
N GLN A 112 55.65 -22.20 -14.33
CA GLN A 112 55.55 -22.49 -15.76
C GLN A 112 56.01 -21.31 -16.65
N ASP A 113 56.23 -20.14 -16.05
CA ASP A 113 56.58 -18.92 -16.78
C ASP A 113 58.09 -18.73 -16.88
N LYS A 114 58.59 -18.25 -18.03
CA LYS A 114 60.01 -17.89 -18.22
C LYS A 114 60.42 -16.57 -17.54
N MET A 115 59.52 -15.96 -16.75
CA MET A 115 59.75 -14.69 -16.06
C MET A 115 60.37 -14.94 -14.68
N GLY A 116 61.33 -14.09 -14.29
CA GLY A 116 62.00 -14.17 -12.98
C GLY A 116 61.02 -14.20 -11.80
N LEU A 117 61.42 -14.84 -10.70
CA LEU A 117 60.66 -14.84 -9.45
C LEU A 117 60.49 -13.38 -8.97
N GLY A 118 59.24 -12.90 -8.90
CA GLY A 118 58.89 -11.52 -8.49
C GLY A 118 58.36 -10.58 -9.57
N ALA A 119 58.34 -10.94 -10.86
CA ALA A 119 57.85 -10.05 -11.92
C ALA A 119 56.36 -10.30 -12.26
N VAL A 120 55.47 -9.39 -11.82
CA VAL A 120 54.06 -9.32 -12.27
C VAL A 120 53.98 -8.61 -13.63
N SER A 121 53.25 -9.19 -14.59
CA SER A 121 53.07 -8.60 -15.92
C SER A 121 52.44 -7.21 -15.80
N LYS A 122 53.08 -6.17 -16.35
CA LYS A 122 52.52 -4.80 -16.40
C LYS A 122 51.11 -4.76 -17.01
N LYS A 123 50.78 -5.71 -17.89
CA LYS A 123 49.43 -5.87 -18.46
C LYS A 123 48.40 -6.42 -17.46
N ALA A 124 48.80 -7.31 -16.55
CA ALA A 124 47.91 -7.84 -15.52
C ALA A 124 47.59 -6.76 -14.47
N ALA A 125 48.61 -6.05 -13.99
CA ALA A 125 48.43 -4.93 -13.07
C ALA A 125 47.58 -3.79 -13.69
N ALA A 126 47.76 -3.48 -14.97
CA ALA A 126 46.95 -2.48 -15.67
C ALA A 126 45.48 -2.91 -15.82
N ARG A 127 45.22 -4.21 -16.07
CA ARG A 127 43.85 -4.76 -16.19
C ARG A 127 43.14 -4.78 -14.83
N GLU A 128 43.87 -5.08 -13.77
CA GLU A 128 43.37 -5.08 -12.40
C GLU A 128 43.06 -3.66 -11.91
N ALA A 129 43.95 -2.70 -12.20
CA ALA A 129 43.71 -1.27 -11.93
C ALA A 129 42.54 -0.70 -12.75
N ALA A 130 42.34 -1.15 -13.99
CA ALA A 130 41.17 -0.77 -14.79
C ALA A 130 39.87 -1.31 -14.20
N ARG A 131 39.88 -2.59 -13.74
CA ARG A 131 38.73 -3.22 -13.08
C ARG A 131 38.39 -2.55 -11.75
N GLN A 132 39.40 -2.15 -10.98
CA GLN A 132 39.21 -1.39 -9.74
C GLN A 132 38.58 -0.01 -10.01
N ARG A 133 39.06 0.71 -11.02
CA ARG A 133 38.47 2.01 -11.43
C ARG A 133 37.03 1.88 -11.91
N GLU A 134 36.71 0.80 -12.63
CA GLU A 134 35.35 0.51 -13.08
C GLU A 134 34.42 0.16 -11.91
N GLN A 135 34.91 -0.63 -10.94
CA GLN A 135 34.17 -0.93 -9.71
C GLN A 135 33.95 0.30 -8.84
N GLU A 136 34.96 1.17 -8.69
CA GLU A 136 34.84 2.45 -7.98
C GLU A 136 33.86 3.40 -8.68
N ALA A 137 33.89 3.45 -10.02
CA ALA A 137 32.94 4.25 -10.80
C ALA A 137 31.50 3.72 -10.67
N ALA A 138 31.32 2.40 -10.71
CA ALA A 138 30.01 1.75 -10.52
C ALA A 138 29.49 1.97 -9.08
N ALA A 139 30.34 1.84 -8.07
CA ALA A 139 29.98 2.12 -6.68
C ALA A 139 29.59 3.59 -6.48
N ARG A 140 30.31 4.53 -7.10
CA ARG A 140 29.99 5.95 -7.06
C ARG A 140 28.68 6.28 -7.78
N ALA A 141 28.40 5.62 -8.90
CA ALA A 141 27.12 5.76 -9.61
C ALA A 141 25.95 5.21 -8.79
N ALA A 142 26.12 4.05 -8.15
CA ALA A 142 25.11 3.48 -7.24
C ALA A 142 24.83 4.40 -6.04
N ALA A 143 25.87 4.93 -5.40
CA ALA A 143 25.72 5.89 -4.30
C ALA A 143 25.00 7.19 -4.73
N ALA A 144 25.24 7.66 -5.96
CA ALA A 144 24.55 8.83 -6.50
C ALA A 144 23.05 8.57 -6.73
N VAL A 145 22.66 7.37 -7.16
CA VAL A 145 21.25 6.98 -7.32
C VAL A 145 20.54 6.95 -5.96
N VAL A 146 21.15 6.32 -4.94
CA VAL A 146 20.60 6.28 -3.58
C VAL A 146 20.48 7.70 -3.00
N GLY A 147 21.49 8.56 -3.18
CA GLY A 147 21.43 9.95 -2.75
C GLY A 147 20.34 10.77 -3.46
N ALA A 148 20.13 10.54 -4.76
CA ALA A 148 19.06 11.19 -5.52
C ALA A 148 17.66 10.73 -5.07
N GLU A 149 17.50 9.45 -4.69
CA GLU A 149 16.25 8.91 -4.18
C GLU A 149 15.93 9.42 -2.77
N ALA A 150 16.93 9.49 -1.88
CA ALA A 150 16.80 10.12 -0.57
C ALA A 150 16.39 11.60 -0.68
N ALA A 151 16.99 12.36 -1.60
CA ALA A 151 16.63 13.77 -1.84
C ALA A 151 15.18 13.93 -2.36
N ARG A 152 14.69 12.99 -3.19
CA ARG A 152 13.29 12.99 -3.65
C ARG A 152 12.32 12.68 -2.52
N LEU A 153 12.67 11.77 -1.62
CA LEU A 153 11.86 11.44 -0.45
C LEU A 153 11.72 12.65 0.48
N ASP A 154 12.84 13.32 0.77
CA ASP A 154 12.91 14.53 1.60
C ASP A 154 12.06 15.67 1.00
N GLN A 155 12.20 15.93 -0.31
CA GLN A 155 11.34 16.89 -1.01
C GLN A 155 9.84 16.54 -0.93
N ARG A 156 9.48 15.26 -1.03
CA ARG A 156 8.09 14.82 -0.91
C ARG A 156 7.55 15.01 0.52
N GLN A 157 8.36 14.70 1.53
CA GLN A 157 8.01 14.93 2.94
C GLN A 157 7.85 16.42 3.23
N ALA A 158 8.78 17.26 2.77
CA ALA A 158 8.69 18.71 2.90
C ALA A 158 7.43 19.28 2.22
N TYR A 159 7.09 18.81 1.02
CA TYR A 159 5.87 19.21 0.32
C TYR A 159 4.61 18.78 1.10
N GLN A 160 4.56 17.54 1.57
CA GLN A 160 3.44 17.03 2.37
C GLN A 160 3.27 17.80 3.67
N ALA A 161 4.36 18.12 4.37
CA ALA A 161 4.35 18.91 5.60
C ALA A 161 3.80 20.33 5.34
N ARG A 162 4.27 21.01 4.29
CA ARG A 162 3.76 22.34 3.89
C ARG A 162 2.28 22.28 3.51
N ALA A 163 1.86 21.27 2.75
CA ALA A 163 0.46 21.10 2.34
C ALA A 163 -0.45 20.84 3.56
N ALA A 164 0.02 20.03 4.51
CA ALA A 164 -0.69 19.75 5.77
C ALA A 164 -0.81 21.02 6.65
N ALA A 165 0.28 21.78 6.80
CA ALA A 165 0.28 23.04 7.54
C ALA A 165 -0.68 24.08 6.92
N ALA A 166 -0.67 24.23 5.60
CA ALA A 166 -1.58 25.12 4.88
C ALA A 166 -3.05 24.68 4.97
N ALA A 167 -3.33 23.37 5.04
CA ALA A 167 -4.67 22.86 5.26
C ALA A 167 -5.14 23.11 6.71
N ALA A 168 -4.25 22.92 7.69
CA ALA A 168 -4.52 23.18 9.10
C ALA A 168 -4.81 24.68 9.35
N ALA A 169 -4.01 25.58 8.78
CA ALA A 169 -4.22 27.03 8.88
C ALA A 169 -5.60 27.46 8.32
N ARG A 170 -5.95 26.99 7.12
CA ARG A 170 -7.27 27.25 6.52
C ARG A 170 -8.42 26.69 7.36
N ARG A 171 -8.24 25.52 7.99
CA ARG A 171 -9.25 24.92 8.88
C ARG A 171 -9.42 25.77 10.15
N LEU A 172 -8.32 26.23 10.75
CA LEU A 172 -8.31 27.08 11.93
C LEU A 172 -9.02 28.41 11.67
N GLU A 173 -8.70 29.10 10.57
CA GLU A 173 -9.38 30.32 10.15
C GLU A 173 -10.87 30.10 9.91
N GLY A 174 -11.23 28.99 9.26
CA GLY A 174 -12.62 28.61 9.03
C GLY A 174 -13.40 28.38 10.33
N GLN A 175 -12.78 27.78 11.35
CA GLN A 175 -13.38 27.60 12.67
C GLN A 175 -13.49 28.92 13.43
N LEU A 176 -12.45 29.74 13.41
CA LEU A 176 -12.44 31.06 14.03
C LEU A 176 -13.58 31.92 13.50
N ARG A 177 -13.76 31.97 12.18
CA ARG A 177 -14.83 32.75 11.55
C ARG A 177 -16.22 32.26 11.95
N LYS A 178 -16.43 30.94 12.01
CA LYS A 178 -17.69 30.36 12.51
C LYS A 178 -17.93 30.71 13.97
N ALA A 179 -16.90 30.59 14.81
CA ALA A 179 -16.99 30.92 16.23
C ALA A 179 -17.37 32.40 16.45
N GLN A 180 -16.77 33.31 15.68
CA GLN A 180 -17.07 34.75 15.72
C GLN A 180 -18.54 35.03 15.36
N GLN A 181 -19.03 34.46 14.26
CA GLN A 181 -20.43 34.64 13.81
C GLN A 181 -21.44 34.12 14.83
N VAL A 182 -21.17 32.95 15.40
CA VAL A 182 -22.04 32.36 16.42
C VAL A 182 -22.00 33.20 17.71
N CYS A 183 -20.82 33.66 18.12
CA CYS A 183 -20.67 34.52 19.29
C CYS A 183 -21.42 35.84 19.11
N GLU A 184 -21.34 36.46 17.94
CA GLU A 184 -22.08 37.68 17.61
C GLU A 184 -23.60 37.44 17.67
N THR A 185 -24.08 36.36 17.05
CA THR A 185 -25.51 36.02 17.03
C THR A 185 -26.07 35.76 18.44
N LEU A 186 -25.31 35.05 19.28
CA LEU A 186 -25.73 34.74 20.65
C LEU A 186 -25.60 35.96 21.57
N ASP A 187 -24.52 36.73 21.46
CA ASP A 187 -24.32 37.92 22.27
C ASP A 187 -25.39 38.99 21.95
N THR A 188 -25.71 39.22 20.67
CA THR A 188 -26.77 40.15 20.24
C THR A 188 -28.15 39.72 20.74
N ALA A 189 -28.45 38.41 20.74
CA ALA A 189 -29.68 37.88 21.33
C ALA A 189 -29.78 38.14 22.85
N THR A 190 -28.65 38.25 23.55
CA THR A 190 -28.59 38.60 24.99
C THR A 190 -28.48 40.10 25.27
N GLY A 191 -28.56 40.96 24.24
CA GLY A 191 -28.57 42.41 24.38
C GLY A 191 -27.18 43.06 24.50
N VAL A 192 -26.10 42.34 24.21
CA VAL A 192 -24.76 42.95 24.08
C VAL A 192 -24.74 43.74 22.77
N THR A 193 -24.20 44.96 22.80
CA THR A 193 -24.16 45.87 21.64
C THR A 193 -22.80 45.99 20.98
N HIS A 194 -21.71 45.64 21.69
CA HIS A 194 -20.36 45.64 21.16
C HIS A 194 -19.47 44.63 21.87
N ASN A 195 -18.61 43.94 21.12
CA ASN A 195 -17.58 43.05 21.63
C ASN A 195 -16.37 43.07 20.69
N VAL A 196 -15.17 43.18 21.26
CA VAL A 196 -13.88 43.14 20.55
C VAL A 196 -13.68 41.81 19.81
N MET A 197 -14.38 40.74 20.20
CA MET A 197 -14.30 39.44 19.54
C MET A 197 -15.18 39.29 18.29
N TRP A 198 -16.08 40.24 18.00
CA TRP A 198 -16.91 40.24 16.79
C TRP A 198 -16.13 40.85 15.62
N GLN A 199 -16.29 40.33 14.40
CA GLN A 199 -15.60 40.92 13.25
C GLN A 199 -16.17 42.30 12.89
N GLN A 200 -15.38 43.38 13.03
CA GLN A 200 -15.27 44.43 12.01
C GLN A 200 -13.92 45.16 12.09
N PRO A 201 -13.22 45.41 10.97
CA PRO A 201 -12.17 46.42 10.93
C PRO A 201 -12.78 47.83 11.00
N PRO A 202 -12.09 48.83 11.59
CA PRO A 202 -12.52 50.22 11.49
C PRO A 202 -12.57 50.65 10.02
N ALA A 203 -13.57 51.46 9.67
CA ALA A 203 -13.96 51.83 8.30
C ALA A 203 -12.83 52.38 7.39
N ALA A 204 -11.67 52.74 7.95
CA ALA A 204 -10.50 53.23 7.22
C ALA A 204 -9.63 52.11 6.60
N ALA A 205 -9.63 50.88 7.14
CA ALA A 205 -8.76 49.80 6.65
C ALA A 205 -9.36 49.00 5.47
N ALA A 206 -10.65 49.19 5.16
CA ALA A 206 -11.34 48.48 4.08
C ALA A 206 -10.87 48.90 2.67
N ALA A 207 -10.21 50.05 2.52
CA ALA A 207 -9.72 50.54 1.24
C ALA A 207 -8.38 49.90 0.83
N ASP A 208 -7.51 49.55 1.78
CA ASP A 208 -6.16 49.06 1.48
C ASP A 208 -6.10 47.55 1.27
N VAL A 209 -7.01 46.79 1.88
CA VAL A 209 -7.05 45.32 1.75
C VAL A 209 -7.56 44.87 0.37
N ALA A 210 -8.35 45.69 -0.32
CA ALA A 210 -8.75 45.43 -1.71
C ALA A 210 -7.60 45.65 -2.73
N ALA A 211 -6.53 46.36 -2.33
CA ALA A 211 -5.36 46.63 -3.17
C ALA A 211 -4.19 45.66 -2.96
N ALA A 212 -4.15 44.93 -1.83
CA ALA A 212 -3.08 43.98 -1.50
C ALA A 212 -3.36 42.53 -1.93
N GLY A 213 -4.10 42.35 -3.02
CA GLY A 213 -4.35 41.05 -3.64
C GLY A 213 -3.07 40.47 -4.26
N GLY A 214 -2.31 39.74 -3.46
CA GLY A 214 -1.23 38.86 -3.93
C GLY A 214 0.17 39.31 -3.54
N ALA A 215 0.58 39.08 -2.29
CA ALA A 215 2.01 39.04 -1.91
C ALA A 215 2.30 38.50 -0.48
N ALA A 216 1.33 38.36 0.41
CA ALA A 216 1.60 38.11 1.85
C ALA A 216 1.34 36.66 2.31
N ALA A 217 1.61 35.67 1.45
CA ALA A 217 1.47 34.24 1.82
C ALA A 217 2.79 33.57 2.23
N ASP A 218 3.94 34.19 1.96
CA ASP A 218 5.25 33.56 2.22
C ASP A 218 5.82 33.83 3.63
N ASP A 219 5.48 34.95 4.28
CA ASP A 219 6.06 35.34 5.58
C ASP A 219 5.34 34.75 6.83
N LEU A 220 4.15 34.14 6.65
CA LEU A 220 3.42 33.47 7.74
C LEU A 220 3.73 31.96 7.85
N LEU A 221 4.57 31.44 6.95
CA LEU A 221 4.88 30.01 6.85
C LEU A 221 5.92 29.52 7.87
N GLU A 222 6.61 30.42 8.58
CA GLU A 222 7.76 30.06 9.43
C GLU A 222 7.41 29.82 10.92
N ALA A 223 6.15 30.05 11.34
CA ALA A 223 5.77 30.06 12.76
C ALA A 223 4.70 29.06 13.20
N ALA A 224 4.41 28.03 12.40
CA ALA A 224 3.35 27.07 12.71
C ALA A 224 3.92 25.69 13.07
N GLU A 225 4.34 25.51 14.32
CA GLU A 225 4.45 24.17 14.89
C GLU A 225 3.03 23.59 15.14
N PRO A 226 2.78 22.33 14.78
CA PRO A 226 1.56 21.64 15.20
C PRO A 226 1.60 21.50 16.72
N CYS A 227 0.61 22.07 17.41
CA CYS A 227 0.48 21.89 18.85
C CYS A 227 0.39 20.39 19.19
N HIS A 228 1.44 19.84 19.81
CA HIS A 228 1.44 18.47 20.29
C HIS A 228 0.47 18.31 21.47
N ARG A 229 -0.11 17.12 21.65
CA ARG A 229 -1.07 16.78 22.72
C ARG A 229 -0.58 17.17 24.13
N ALA A 230 0.73 17.16 24.35
CA ALA A 230 1.38 17.56 25.60
C ALA A 230 1.51 19.09 25.76
N GLU A 231 1.76 19.81 24.66
CA GLU A 231 1.87 21.27 24.62
C GLU A 231 0.49 21.94 24.71
N ALA A 232 -0.54 21.33 24.13
CA ALA A 232 -1.94 21.74 24.35
C ALA A 232 -2.32 21.61 25.84
N GLY A 233 -1.92 20.51 26.49
CA GLY A 233 -2.15 20.31 27.92
C GLY A 233 -1.32 21.25 28.82
N ALA A 234 -0.14 21.67 28.38
CA ALA A 234 0.69 22.65 29.08
C ALA A 234 0.17 24.09 28.87
N ALA A 235 -0.25 24.45 27.67
CA ALA A 235 -0.90 25.74 27.36
C ALA A 235 -2.27 25.89 28.04
N VAL A 236 -3.01 24.79 28.23
CA VAL A 236 -4.26 24.80 29.03
C VAL A 236 -3.99 24.90 30.53
N ARG A 237 -2.85 24.39 31.04
CA ARG A 237 -2.45 24.57 32.45
C ARG A 237 -1.87 25.96 32.72
N ALA A 238 -0.99 26.45 31.86
CA ALA A 238 -0.47 27.82 31.89
C ALA A 238 -1.61 28.84 31.67
N GLY A 239 -2.52 28.55 30.74
CA GLY A 239 -3.74 29.31 30.52
C GLY A 239 -4.76 29.20 31.65
N ARG A 240 -4.67 28.23 32.56
CA ARG A 240 -5.49 28.15 33.79
C ARG A 240 -4.94 29.06 34.90
N GLU A 241 -3.61 29.25 34.91
CA GLU A 241 -2.93 30.19 35.80
C GLU A 241 -3.03 31.64 35.29
N GLU A 242 -3.04 31.84 33.96
CA GLU A 242 -3.30 33.15 33.32
C GLU A 242 -4.81 33.49 33.22
N ALA A 243 -5.72 32.52 33.12
CA ALA A 243 -7.17 32.76 33.17
C ALA A 243 -7.66 33.12 34.59
N ALA A 244 -6.97 32.66 35.63
CA ALA A 244 -7.21 33.14 37.00
C ALA A 244 -6.84 34.63 37.14
N ASP A 245 -5.83 35.09 36.38
CA ASP A 245 -5.47 36.50 36.27
C ASP A 245 -6.45 37.26 35.38
N PHE A 246 -6.97 36.63 34.31
CA PHE A 246 -7.96 37.23 33.40
C PHE A 246 -9.34 37.43 34.04
N GLU A 247 -9.78 36.53 34.93
CA GLU A 247 -11.00 36.72 35.71
C GLU A 247 -10.85 37.81 36.78
N ALA A 248 -9.64 38.00 37.31
CA ALA A 248 -9.30 39.16 38.16
C ALA A 248 -9.21 40.47 37.37
N LEU A 249 -8.74 40.42 36.12
CA LEU A 249 -8.67 41.55 35.19
C LEU A 249 -10.07 41.97 34.72
N TYR A 250 -10.93 41.00 34.40
CA TYR A 250 -12.34 41.20 34.06
C TYR A 250 -13.14 41.76 35.25
N ARG A 251 -12.89 41.27 36.48
CA ARG A 251 -13.52 41.79 37.71
C ARG A 251 -13.06 43.22 38.01
N ARG A 252 -11.77 43.55 37.86
CA ARG A 252 -11.23 44.92 37.98
C ARG A 252 -11.78 45.86 36.91
N GLN A 253 -11.91 45.40 35.67
CA GLN A 253 -12.50 46.19 34.58
C GLN A 253 -13.99 46.44 34.80
N HIS A 254 -14.71 45.49 35.39
CA HIS A 254 -16.13 45.64 35.72
C HIS A 254 -16.37 46.51 36.95
N GLU A 255 -15.50 46.45 37.97
CA GLU A 255 -15.50 47.36 39.12
C GLU A 255 -15.08 48.78 38.70
N ALA A 256 -14.13 48.91 37.77
CA ALA A 256 -13.73 50.19 37.17
C ALA A 256 -14.82 50.77 36.25
N ALA A 257 -15.53 49.96 35.48
CA ALA A 257 -16.67 50.38 34.66
C ALA A 257 -17.89 50.75 35.51
N ALA A 258 -18.14 50.03 36.62
CA ALA A 258 -19.17 50.39 37.59
C ALA A 258 -18.82 51.69 38.36
N ALA A 259 -17.52 51.92 38.65
CA ALA A 259 -17.04 53.16 39.24
C ALA A 259 -17.05 54.34 38.23
N ALA A 260 -16.77 54.09 36.96
CA ALA A 260 -16.85 55.08 35.87
C ALA A 260 -18.31 55.47 35.56
N ALA A 261 -19.25 54.53 35.64
CA ALA A 261 -20.68 54.81 35.53
C ALA A 261 -21.24 55.63 36.71
N ALA A 262 -20.55 55.63 37.86
CA ALA A 262 -20.89 56.45 39.03
C ALA A 262 -20.19 57.83 39.05
N GLY A 263 -19.18 58.03 38.19
CA GLY A 263 -18.39 59.26 38.08
C GLY A 263 -18.45 59.84 36.68
N GLY A 264 -19.62 60.36 36.28
CA GLY A 264 -19.73 61.14 35.07
C GLY A 264 -19.05 62.50 35.22
N GLU A 265 -18.06 62.79 34.38
CA GLU A 265 -17.88 64.06 33.66
C GLU A 265 -16.57 64.07 32.85
N GLY A 266 -16.68 64.09 31.51
CA GLY A 266 -15.65 64.64 30.62
C GLY A 266 -14.73 63.66 29.88
N GLY A 267 -15.25 62.92 28.90
CA GLY A 267 -14.47 62.28 27.84
C GLY A 267 -15.20 62.44 26.50
N GLY A 268 -14.57 63.00 25.47
CA GLY A 268 -15.21 63.22 24.17
C GLY A 268 -15.35 61.91 23.38
N GLU A 269 -16.38 61.79 22.54
CA GLU A 269 -16.66 60.61 21.69
C GLU A 269 -15.42 60.10 20.90
N GLY A 270 -14.48 60.99 20.56
CA GLY A 270 -13.24 60.62 19.85
C GLY A 270 -12.18 59.87 20.69
N ASP A 271 -12.21 60.01 22.02
CA ASP A 271 -11.28 59.27 22.91
C ASP A 271 -11.77 57.83 23.15
N GLU A 272 -13.08 57.61 23.25
CA GLU A 272 -13.67 56.27 23.37
C GLU A 272 -13.47 55.43 22.09
N GLU A 273 -13.64 56.05 20.93
CA GLU A 273 -13.46 55.37 19.64
C GLU A 273 -12.00 54.98 19.39
N ARG A 274 -11.07 55.85 19.81
CA ARG A 274 -9.62 55.56 19.76
C ARG A 274 -9.21 54.46 20.74
N ALA A 275 -9.83 54.40 21.92
CA ALA A 275 -9.59 53.32 22.88
C ALA A 275 -10.09 51.96 22.35
N ARG A 276 -11.29 51.91 21.75
CA ARG A 276 -11.84 50.70 21.11
C ARG A 276 -10.98 50.20 19.94
N ALA A 277 -10.44 51.11 19.15
CA ALA A 277 -9.52 50.76 18.07
C ALA A 277 -8.22 50.12 18.59
N ALA A 278 -7.65 50.64 19.69
CA ALA A 278 -6.46 50.07 20.31
C ALA A 278 -6.70 48.67 20.91
N GLU A 279 -7.87 48.44 21.51
CA GLU A 279 -8.27 47.12 22.01
C GLU A 279 -8.46 46.10 20.87
N TRP A 280 -9.02 46.53 19.74
CA TRP A 280 -9.15 45.71 18.55
C TRP A 280 -7.79 45.35 17.95
N GLU A 281 -6.87 46.30 17.85
CA GLU A 281 -5.50 46.04 17.36
C GLU A 281 -4.76 45.02 18.25
N ALA A 282 -4.91 45.13 19.57
CA ALA A 282 -4.35 44.16 20.51
C ALA A 282 -4.96 42.75 20.34
N TRP A 283 -6.27 42.66 20.12
CA TRP A 283 -6.95 41.39 19.84
C TRP A 283 -6.51 40.80 18.49
N ALA A 284 -6.45 41.61 17.44
CA ALA A 284 -6.03 41.19 16.10
C ALA A 284 -4.58 40.71 16.07
N ALA A 285 -3.72 41.23 16.94
CA ALA A 285 -2.32 40.78 17.09
C ALA A 285 -2.18 39.42 17.80
N THR A 286 -3.25 38.90 18.42
CA THR A 286 -3.21 37.60 19.11
C THR A 286 -3.18 36.45 18.08
N PRO A 287 -2.40 35.38 18.30
CA PRO A 287 -2.38 34.24 17.38
C PRO A 287 -3.77 33.63 17.12
N PRO A 288 -4.10 33.17 15.89
CA PRO A 288 -5.44 32.69 15.55
C PRO A 288 -5.92 31.51 16.42
N ALA A 289 -5.01 30.65 16.87
CA ALA A 289 -5.32 29.55 17.77
C ALA A 289 -5.80 30.05 19.15
N ASN A 290 -5.16 31.10 19.66
CA ASN A 290 -5.52 31.70 20.95
C ASN A 290 -6.83 32.50 20.83
N GLN A 291 -7.05 33.19 19.71
CA GLN A 291 -8.34 33.84 19.43
C GLN A 291 -9.49 32.84 19.43
N LEU A 292 -9.31 31.68 18.77
CA LEU A 292 -10.30 30.62 18.76
C LEU A 292 -10.53 30.05 20.16
N ALA A 293 -9.47 29.79 20.94
CA ALA A 293 -9.60 29.29 22.31
C ALA A 293 -10.39 30.25 23.21
N ALA A 294 -10.12 31.56 23.12
CA ALA A 294 -10.85 32.57 23.88
C ALA A 294 -12.34 32.67 23.47
N LEU A 295 -12.64 32.58 22.18
CA LEU A 295 -14.02 32.54 21.67
C LEU A 295 -14.77 31.29 22.15
N LEU A 296 -14.13 30.12 22.09
CA LEU A 296 -14.71 28.87 22.59
C LEU A 296 -14.98 28.93 24.10
N ALA A 297 -14.05 29.49 24.88
CA ALA A 297 -14.23 29.68 26.31
C ALA A 297 -15.45 30.57 26.62
N ARG A 298 -15.61 31.68 25.87
CA ARG A 298 -16.76 32.57 26.02
C ARG A 298 -18.08 31.91 25.65
N LEU A 299 -18.12 31.19 24.51
CA LEU A 299 -19.31 30.47 24.06
C LEU A 299 -19.76 29.42 25.09
N ARG A 300 -18.81 28.69 25.68
CA ARG A 300 -19.10 27.67 26.71
C ARG A 300 -19.51 28.30 28.04
N GLY A 301 -18.82 29.34 28.50
CA GLY A 301 -19.08 29.93 29.82
C GLY A 301 -20.32 30.83 29.87
N ARG A 302 -20.55 31.67 28.86
CA ARG A 302 -21.65 32.65 28.90
C ARG A 302 -22.94 32.13 28.29
N HIS A 303 -22.84 31.33 27.23
CA HIS A 303 -24.00 30.86 26.48
C HIS A 303 -24.32 29.39 26.69
N SER A 304 -23.48 28.66 27.45
CA SER A 304 -23.53 27.20 27.55
C SER A 304 -23.62 26.56 26.17
N TYR A 305 -22.81 27.05 25.21
CA TYR A 305 -22.86 26.62 23.81
C TYR A 305 -21.54 25.96 23.40
N CYS A 306 -21.62 24.81 22.72
CA CYS A 306 -20.45 24.16 22.14
C CYS A 306 -20.46 24.31 20.61
N LEU A 307 -19.39 24.91 20.06
CA LEU A 307 -19.22 25.07 18.62
C LEU A 307 -19.18 23.74 17.87
N TYR A 308 -18.61 22.71 18.48
CA TYR A 308 -18.42 21.39 17.84
C TYR A 308 -19.66 20.50 17.96
N CYS A 309 -20.44 20.61 19.04
CA CYS A 309 -21.73 19.92 19.16
C CYS A 309 -22.84 20.61 18.38
N GLY A 310 -22.74 21.93 18.15
CA GLY A 310 -23.75 22.73 17.47
C GLY A 310 -25.03 22.97 18.28
N CYS A 311 -25.00 22.76 19.59
CA CYS A 311 -26.15 22.92 20.49
C CYS A 311 -25.84 23.79 21.71
N ARG A 312 -26.91 24.35 22.27
CA ARG A 312 -26.93 25.07 23.54
C ARG A 312 -27.43 24.13 24.64
N TYR A 313 -26.73 24.13 25.77
CA TYR A 313 -27.03 23.36 26.98
C TYR A 313 -27.80 24.22 27.99
N GLU A 314 -28.45 23.58 28.96
CA GLU A 314 -29.28 24.30 29.93
C GLU A 314 -28.44 25.12 30.92
N ASP A 315 -27.35 24.54 31.41
CA ASP A 315 -26.42 25.18 32.33
C ASP A 315 -24.97 24.67 32.12
N GLU A 316 -24.03 25.21 32.90
CA GLU A 316 -22.61 24.84 32.81
C GLU A 316 -22.36 23.39 33.26
N ALA A 317 -23.17 22.87 34.19
CA ALA A 317 -23.07 21.50 34.68
C ALA A 317 -23.50 20.49 33.61
N ASP A 318 -24.61 20.75 32.93
CA ASP A 318 -25.13 20.00 31.79
C ASP A 318 -24.12 19.97 30.62
N LEU A 319 -23.47 21.11 30.37
CA LEU A 319 -22.40 21.21 29.37
C LEU A 319 -21.15 20.38 29.74
N LEU A 320 -20.76 20.31 31.02
CA LEU A 320 -19.62 19.50 31.46
C LEU A 320 -19.91 18.00 31.44
N GLU A 321 -21.14 17.58 31.70
CA GLU A 321 -21.55 16.17 31.69
C GLU A 321 -21.79 15.63 30.27
N HIS A 322 -22.41 16.41 29.38
CA HIS A 322 -22.85 15.92 28.08
C HIS A 322 -21.89 16.26 26.92
N CYS A 323 -21.06 17.30 27.06
CA CYS A 323 -20.09 17.67 26.03
C CYS A 323 -18.77 16.89 26.18
N PRO A 324 -18.26 16.20 25.13
CA PRO A 324 -17.03 15.39 25.20
C PRO A 324 -15.76 16.14 25.63
N GLY A 325 -15.70 17.45 25.39
CA GLY A 325 -14.57 18.29 25.78
C GLY A 325 -14.64 19.67 25.12
N PRO A 326 -13.62 20.52 25.29
CA PRO A 326 -13.58 21.85 24.67
C PRO A 326 -12.90 21.88 23.30
N THR A 327 -12.18 20.83 22.89
CA THR A 327 -11.43 20.81 21.62
C THR A 327 -12.14 20.03 20.52
N GLU A 328 -11.81 20.28 19.26
CA GLU A 328 -12.35 19.51 18.12
C GLU A 328 -12.09 18.01 18.27
N GLY A 329 -10.87 17.63 18.69
CA GLY A 329 -10.47 16.23 18.84
C GLY A 329 -11.22 15.47 19.93
N ASP A 330 -11.75 16.16 20.94
CA ASP A 330 -12.61 15.54 21.96
C ASP A 330 -13.96 15.08 21.36
N HIS A 331 -14.41 15.75 20.30
CA HIS A 331 -15.65 15.46 19.59
C HIS A 331 -15.46 14.47 18.43
N ASP A 332 -14.21 14.17 18.06
CA ASP A 332 -13.89 13.08 17.13
C ASP A 332 -14.04 11.69 17.80
N LEU A 333 -14.09 11.62 19.14
CA LEU A 333 -13.98 10.38 19.93
C LEU A 333 -15.29 9.63 20.23
N LYS A 334 -16.46 10.07 19.75
CA LYS A 334 -17.73 9.31 19.90
C LYS A 334 -18.17 8.57 18.64
N ARG A 335 -17.22 8.10 17.84
CA ARG A 335 -17.51 7.18 16.74
C ARG A 335 -17.29 5.75 17.21
N GLU A 336 -18.25 5.22 17.97
CA GLU A 336 -18.32 3.78 18.19
C GLU A 336 -18.62 3.12 16.85
N ALA A 337 -17.65 2.39 16.31
CA ALA A 337 -17.82 1.65 15.07
C ALA A 337 -18.94 0.63 15.25
N GLN A 338 -19.97 0.71 14.40
CA GLN A 338 -21.09 -0.21 14.41
C GLN A 338 -21.06 -1.04 13.14
N VAL A 339 -21.21 -2.36 13.29
CA VAL A 339 -21.26 -3.30 12.17
C VAL A 339 -22.65 -3.91 12.14
N GLU A 340 -23.34 -3.76 11.01
CA GLU A 340 -24.66 -4.35 10.77
C GLU A 340 -24.55 -5.39 9.66
N LEU A 341 -24.69 -6.67 10.02
CA LEU A 341 -24.70 -7.77 9.06
C LEU A 341 -26.04 -7.80 8.33
N ARG A 342 -26.02 -7.83 6.99
CA ARG A 342 -27.23 -7.87 6.18
C ARG A 342 -27.49 -9.22 5.55
N LYS A 343 -26.48 -9.73 4.84
CA LYS A 343 -26.56 -10.99 4.13
C LYS A 343 -25.31 -11.79 4.42
N LEU A 344 -25.52 -13.03 4.84
CA LEU A 344 -24.46 -14.00 5.03
C LEU A 344 -24.89 -15.29 4.33
N THR A 345 -24.01 -15.79 3.48
CA THR A 345 -24.11 -17.05 2.75
C THR A 345 -22.72 -17.67 2.70
N ASP A 346 -22.62 -18.93 2.29
CA ASP A 346 -21.36 -19.70 2.35
C ASP A 346 -20.20 -19.04 1.59
N ASP A 347 -20.48 -18.33 0.48
CA ASP A 347 -19.47 -17.64 -0.33
C ASP A 347 -19.60 -16.12 -0.36
N TYR A 348 -20.64 -15.54 0.23
CA TYR A 348 -20.91 -14.10 0.15
C TYR A 348 -21.35 -13.48 1.48
N CYS A 349 -20.73 -12.35 1.83
CA CYS A 349 -21.07 -11.54 2.99
C CYS A 349 -21.27 -10.07 2.58
N GLU A 350 -22.38 -9.50 3.02
CA GLU A 350 -22.69 -8.07 2.92
C GLU A 350 -22.98 -7.51 4.31
N PHE A 351 -22.21 -6.49 4.69
CA PHE A 351 -22.36 -5.81 5.97
C PHE A 351 -22.16 -4.30 5.83
N VAL A 352 -22.76 -3.53 6.74
CA VAL A 352 -22.63 -2.07 6.79
C VAL A 352 -21.76 -1.68 7.96
N LEU A 353 -20.69 -0.94 7.69
CA LEU A 353 -19.80 -0.35 8.69
C LEU A 353 -20.18 1.13 8.86
N LYS A 354 -20.67 1.50 10.04
CA LYS A 354 -21.09 2.85 10.42
C LYS A 354 -20.12 3.47 11.41
N ASN A 355 -20.08 4.80 11.44
CA ASN A 355 -19.26 5.61 12.35
C ASN A 355 -17.77 5.28 12.21
N THR A 356 -17.27 5.17 10.98
CA THR A 356 -15.83 4.96 10.76
C THR A 356 -15.29 5.91 9.70
N ASP A 357 -13.97 6.05 9.63
CA ASP A 357 -13.32 6.82 8.57
C ASP A 357 -12.97 5.95 7.36
N VAL A 358 -12.77 6.62 6.22
CA VAL A 358 -12.34 5.99 4.96
C VAL A 358 -11.02 5.24 5.11
N SER A 359 -10.12 5.75 5.97
CA SER A 359 -8.84 5.10 6.27
C SER A 359 -9.04 3.72 6.89
N MET A 360 -9.96 3.59 7.84
CA MET A 360 -10.28 2.34 8.52
C MET A 360 -10.95 1.35 7.55
N ALA A 361 -11.95 1.80 6.79
CA ALA A 361 -12.63 0.97 5.81
C ALA A 361 -11.64 0.44 4.73
N ASN A 362 -10.77 1.31 4.21
CA ASN A 362 -9.77 0.89 3.23
C ASN A 362 -8.69 -0.01 3.84
N ALA A 363 -8.28 0.22 5.08
CA ALA A 363 -7.37 -0.68 5.79
C ALA A 363 -7.96 -2.08 5.92
N LEU A 364 -9.22 -2.19 6.38
CA LEU A 364 -9.92 -3.46 6.49
C LEU A 364 -10.02 -4.17 5.13
N ARG A 365 -10.44 -3.46 4.08
CA ARG A 365 -10.49 -3.99 2.71
C ARG A 365 -9.13 -4.55 2.25
N ARG A 366 -8.04 -3.81 2.50
CA ARG A 366 -6.68 -4.23 2.09
C ARG A 366 -6.21 -5.46 2.85
N ILE A 367 -6.52 -5.56 4.14
CA ILE A 367 -6.15 -6.70 4.96
C ILE A 367 -6.91 -7.95 4.50
N ILE A 368 -8.22 -7.83 4.27
CA ILE A 368 -9.05 -8.92 3.70
C ILE A 368 -8.45 -9.47 2.41
N LEU A 369 -8.00 -8.58 1.51
CA LEU A 369 -7.43 -8.99 0.22
C LEU A 369 -6.04 -9.61 0.34
N VAL A 370 -5.16 -9.04 1.16
CA VAL A 370 -3.71 -9.27 1.04
C VAL A 370 -3.13 -10.10 2.19
N GLU A 371 -3.68 -9.97 3.39
CA GLU A 371 -2.99 -10.41 4.63
C GLU A 371 -3.72 -11.51 5.39
N VAL A 372 -4.95 -11.83 5.02
CA VAL A 372 -5.60 -13.05 5.49
C VAL A 372 -4.87 -14.26 4.88
N PRO A 373 -4.28 -15.14 5.70
CA PRO A 373 -3.51 -16.26 5.21
C PRO A 373 -4.42 -17.37 4.67
N THR A 374 -3.94 -18.11 3.68
CA THR A 374 -4.60 -19.32 3.14
C THR A 374 -3.56 -20.38 2.80
N ILE A 375 -4.02 -21.57 2.41
CA ILE A 375 -3.17 -22.69 1.99
C ILE A 375 -3.29 -22.85 0.47
N ALA A 376 -2.16 -22.89 -0.24
CA ALA A 376 -2.13 -23.09 -1.69
C ALA A 376 -0.91 -23.93 -2.10
N ILE A 377 -1.01 -24.58 -3.26
CA ILE A 377 0.10 -25.36 -3.83
C ILE A 377 1.26 -24.43 -4.20
N GLU A 378 2.45 -24.74 -3.72
CA GLU A 378 3.66 -23.95 -3.95
C GLU A 378 4.71 -24.71 -4.75
N LEU A 379 5.00 -25.94 -4.33
CA LEU A 379 5.98 -26.78 -5.01
C LEU A 379 5.25 -27.89 -5.78
N VAL A 380 5.64 -28.10 -7.03
CA VAL A 380 5.17 -29.21 -7.86
C VAL A 380 6.38 -29.93 -8.43
N GLU A 381 6.52 -31.21 -8.07
CA GLU A 381 7.55 -32.12 -8.54
C GLU A 381 6.94 -33.03 -9.60
N PHE A 382 7.37 -32.87 -10.86
CA PHE A 382 6.95 -33.74 -11.94
C PHE A 382 7.87 -34.96 -12.01
N GLU A 383 7.29 -36.16 -11.89
CA GLU A 383 8.01 -37.41 -12.17
C GLU A 383 7.97 -37.72 -13.67
N ASN A 384 6.79 -37.54 -14.28
CA ASN A 384 6.59 -37.81 -15.69
C ASN A 384 5.44 -36.96 -16.24
N ASN A 385 5.73 -36.17 -17.27
CA ASN A 385 4.73 -35.42 -18.02
C ASN A 385 4.93 -35.68 -19.52
N THR A 386 3.98 -36.39 -20.12
CA THR A 386 3.91 -36.58 -21.59
C THR A 386 2.68 -35.89 -22.19
N THR A 387 2.06 -35.00 -21.43
CA THR A 387 0.90 -34.23 -21.88
C THR A 387 1.31 -33.14 -22.87
N VAL A 388 0.32 -32.47 -23.45
CA VAL A 388 0.55 -31.34 -24.38
C VAL A 388 0.94 -30.07 -23.62
N LEU A 389 0.60 -29.96 -22.34
CA LEU A 389 0.92 -28.79 -21.53
C LEU A 389 2.30 -28.98 -20.89
N ASN A 390 3.13 -27.95 -21.02
CA ASN A 390 4.42 -27.91 -20.36
C ASN A 390 4.25 -27.86 -18.83
N ASP A 391 5.29 -28.32 -18.13
CA ASP A 391 5.33 -28.42 -16.67
C ASP A 391 5.03 -27.08 -15.99
N GLU A 392 5.56 -25.96 -16.49
CA GLU A 392 5.35 -24.63 -15.92
C GLU A 392 3.88 -24.19 -15.97
N PHE A 393 3.17 -24.51 -17.05
CA PHE A 393 1.75 -24.16 -17.17
C PHE A 393 0.89 -25.03 -16.26
N LEU A 394 1.22 -26.32 -16.13
CA LEU A 394 0.54 -27.21 -15.19
C LEU A 394 0.79 -26.81 -13.74
N ALA A 395 2.04 -26.51 -13.38
CA ALA A 395 2.40 -26.03 -12.05
C ALA A 395 1.66 -24.73 -11.69
N HIS A 396 1.61 -23.79 -12.64
CA HIS A 396 0.87 -22.54 -12.46
C HIS A 396 -0.63 -22.77 -12.25
N ARG A 397 -1.26 -23.68 -13.02
CA ARG A 397 -2.67 -24.03 -12.84
C ARG A 397 -2.95 -24.72 -11.52
N LEU A 398 -2.08 -25.66 -11.11
CA LEU A 398 -2.18 -26.34 -9.81
C LEU A 398 -2.06 -25.35 -8.65
N GLY A 399 -1.15 -24.37 -8.76
CA GLY A 399 -0.97 -23.32 -7.77
C GLY A 399 -2.21 -22.43 -7.58
N LEU A 400 -3.06 -22.30 -8.60
CA LEU A 400 -4.29 -21.48 -8.57
C LEU A 400 -5.55 -22.27 -8.16
N ILE A 401 -5.44 -23.56 -7.84
CA ILE A 401 -6.58 -24.30 -7.30
C ILE A 401 -6.85 -23.81 -5.86
N PRO A 402 -8.07 -23.30 -5.56
CA PRO A 402 -8.44 -22.97 -4.21
C PRO A 402 -8.55 -24.25 -3.37
N LEU A 403 -7.84 -24.29 -2.24
CA LEU A 403 -7.91 -25.38 -1.26
C LEU A 403 -8.64 -24.91 -0.01
N VAL A 404 -9.52 -25.74 0.54
CA VAL A 404 -10.21 -25.49 1.81
C VAL A 404 -9.15 -25.32 2.91
N SER A 405 -9.16 -24.16 3.57
CA SER A 405 -8.08 -23.71 4.46
C SER A 405 -8.54 -23.50 5.91
N THR A 406 -9.51 -24.28 6.40
CA THR A 406 -10.10 -24.11 7.75
C THR A 406 -9.08 -24.17 8.88
N ARG A 407 -8.00 -24.95 8.73
CA ARG A 407 -6.91 -25.10 9.71
C ARG A 407 -5.71 -24.18 9.50
N VAL A 408 -5.86 -23.08 8.74
CA VAL A 408 -4.74 -22.18 8.43
C VAL A 408 -4.08 -21.57 9.67
N HIS A 409 -4.81 -21.44 10.78
CA HIS A 409 -4.29 -20.92 12.05
C HIS A 409 -3.39 -21.91 12.79
N GLU A 410 -3.57 -23.22 12.58
CA GLU A 410 -2.75 -24.28 13.18
C GLU A 410 -1.43 -24.48 12.42
N MET A 411 -1.42 -24.13 11.13
CA MET A 411 -0.25 -24.24 10.27
C MET A 411 0.70 -23.05 10.49
N LYS A 412 2.02 -23.29 10.50
CA LYS A 412 3.03 -22.23 10.50
C LYS A 412 3.48 -21.88 9.09
N SER A 413 3.77 -20.61 8.86
CA SER A 413 4.42 -20.15 7.62
C SER A 413 5.93 -20.34 7.70
N ILE A 414 6.61 -20.39 6.55
CA ILE A 414 8.08 -20.46 6.46
C ILE A 414 8.83 -19.30 7.16
N TYR A 415 8.11 -18.21 7.45
CA TYR A 415 8.64 -17.02 8.13
C TYR A 415 8.40 -17.03 9.64
N GLU A 416 7.56 -17.93 10.15
CA GLU A 416 7.27 -18.09 11.56
C GLU A 416 8.27 -19.09 12.15
N ALA A 417 8.75 -18.87 13.38
CA ALA A 417 9.72 -19.76 14.02
C ALA A 417 9.12 -21.17 14.12
N ALA A 418 9.63 -22.09 13.30
CA ALA A 418 9.21 -23.48 13.28
C ALA A 418 9.91 -24.20 14.44
N ASP A 419 9.14 -24.53 15.47
CA ASP A 419 9.50 -25.62 16.37
C ASP A 419 9.13 -26.93 15.65
N ASP A 420 9.82 -28.04 15.96
CA ASP A 420 9.66 -29.32 15.24
C ASP A 420 8.26 -29.96 15.33
N GLU A 421 7.33 -29.40 16.14
CA GLU A 421 5.98 -29.94 16.37
C GLU A 421 4.90 -29.38 15.43
N ASP A 422 5.15 -28.29 14.69
CA ASP A 422 4.18 -27.70 13.77
C ASP A 422 4.41 -28.13 12.32
N PHE A 423 3.34 -28.51 11.60
CA PHE A 423 3.47 -28.95 10.21
C PHE A 423 3.53 -27.76 9.24
N LEU A 424 4.45 -27.87 8.28
CA LEU A 424 4.74 -26.83 7.30
C LEU A 424 4.19 -27.16 5.90
N ASP A 425 3.94 -28.44 5.61
CA ASP A 425 3.75 -28.97 4.26
C ASP A 425 2.57 -29.96 4.20
N VAL A 426 1.65 -29.77 3.24
CA VAL A 426 0.54 -30.70 2.93
C VAL A 426 0.79 -31.31 1.55
N ASN A 427 0.79 -32.64 1.44
CA ASN A 427 1.19 -33.31 0.20
C ASN A 427 0.00 -33.80 -0.63
N PHE A 428 0.06 -33.57 -1.93
CA PHE A 428 -0.88 -34.10 -2.91
C PHE A 428 -0.12 -34.94 -3.94
N ALA A 429 -0.78 -35.96 -4.47
CA ALA A 429 -0.24 -36.76 -5.57
C ALA A 429 -1.25 -36.84 -6.72
N LEU A 430 -0.76 -36.88 -7.95
CA LEU A 430 -1.56 -37.10 -9.15
C LEU A 430 -0.86 -38.14 -10.00
N ASP A 431 -1.55 -39.25 -10.27
CA ASP A 431 -1.05 -40.34 -11.12
C ASP A 431 -2.18 -40.77 -12.06
N VAL A 432 -2.12 -40.27 -13.30
CA VAL A 432 -3.15 -40.50 -14.31
C VAL A 432 -2.53 -40.90 -15.63
N ARG A 433 -3.02 -42.01 -16.20
CA ARG A 433 -2.64 -42.50 -17.53
C ARG A 433 -3.87 -42.71 -18.41
N CYS A 434 -3.86 -42.10 -19.60
CA CYS A 434 -4.96 -42.22 -20.55
C CYS A 434 -4.77 -43.48 -21.43
N THR A 435 -5.48 -44.56 -21.12
CA THR A 435 -5.46 -45.81 -21.92
C THR A 435 -6.62 -45.93 -22.91
N GLY A 436 -7.72 -45.20 -22.69
CA GLY A 436 -8.90 -45.18 -23.55
C GLY A 436 -8.69 -44.46 -24.88
N GLU A 437 -9.59 -44.69 -25.83
CA GLU A 437 -9.59 -44.00 -27.13
C GLU A 437 -10.18 -42.58 -27.04
N ASP A 438 -11.02 -42.32 -26.03
CA ASP A 438 -11.62 -41.02 -25.77
C ASP A 438 -10.68 -40.02 -25.09
N THR A 439 -11.10 -38.75 -25.06
CA THR A 439 -10.38 -37.69 -24.35
C THR A 439 -10.57 -37.83 -22.86
N LEU A 440 -9.48 -38.04 -22.11
CA LEU A 440 -9.53 -37.98 -20.64
C LEU A 440 -9.37 -36.52 -20.19
N SER A 441 -10.34 -36.01 -19.42
CA SER A 441 -10.25 -34.68 -18.81
C SER A 441 -9.81 -34.85 -17.37
N VAL A 442 -8.56 -34.48 -17.08
CA VAL A 442 -8.00 -34.52 -15.72
C VAL A 442 -8.42 -33.25 -14.98
N THR A 443 -9.02 -33.40 -13.81
CA THR A 443 -9.53 -32.28 -12.99
C THR A 443 -8.90 -32.27 -11.60
N SER A 444 -9.19 -31.23 -10.81
CA SER A 444 -8.74 -31.11 -9.42
C SER A 444 -9.19 -32.28 -8.53
N ARG A 445 -10.20 -33.06 -8.94
CA ARG A 445 -10.68 -34.24 -8.20
C ARG A 445 -9.77 -35.44 -8.31
N ASP A 446 -8.99 -35.51 -9.39
CA ASP A 446 -8.05 -36.60 -9.60
C ASP A 446 -6.83 -36.46 -8.66
N LEU A 447 -6.68 -35.32 -7.97
CA LEU A 447 -5.69 -35.14 -6.91
C LEU A 447 -6.01 -36.07 -5.74
N GLN A 448 -5.02 -36.88 -5.39
CA GLN A 448 -5.01 -37.71 -4.20
C GLN A 448 -4.64 -36.83 -3.01
N LEU A 449 -5.53 -36.79 -2.01
CA LEU A 449 -5.38 -35.99 -0.80
C LEU A 449 -4.36 -36.63 0.16
N ASP A 450 -3.76 -35.81 1.02
CA ASP A 450 -2.90 -36.30 2.11
C ASP A 450 -3.74 -37.08 3.14
N PRO A 451 -3.40 -38.34 3.47
CA PRO A 451 -4.10 -39.10 4.50
C PRO A 451 -4.09 -38.46 5.89
N HIS A 452 -3.07 -37.63 6.19
CA HIS A 452 -2.96 -36.94 7.49
C HIS A 452 -3.89 -35.73 7.59
N PHE A 453 -4.23 -35.12 6.45
CA PHE A 453 -4.99 -33.87 6.38
C PHE A 453 -6.13 -33.96 5.34
N PRO A 454 -7.13 -34.83 5.56
CA PRO A 454 -8.22 -35.02 4.59
C PRO A 454 -9.10 -33.78 4.41
N ASP A 455 -9.13 -32.87 5.40
CA ASP A 455 -9.95 -31.67 5.37
C ASP A 455 -9.41 -30.61 4.39
N ILE A 456 -8.11 -30.66 4.06
CA ILE A 456 -7.47 -29.76 3.10
C ILE A 456 -7.60 -30.37 1.71
N CYS A 457 -8.69 -30.01 1.05
CA CYS A 457 -9.02 -30.51 -0.28
C CYS A 457 -9.38 -29.35 -1.22
N PRO A 458 -9.37 -29.57 -2.54
CA PRO A 458 -9.93 -28.60 -3.49
C PRO A 458 -11.36 -28.21 -3.11
N VAL A 459 -11.73 -26.95 -3.28
CA VAL A 459 -13.12 -26.50 -3.06
C VAL A 459 -14.07 -27.34 -3.95
N GLY A 460 -15.18 -27.83 -3.37
CA GLY A 460 -16.15 -28.69 -4.07
C GLY A 460 -15.71 -30.15 -4.28
N TYR A 461 -14.63 -30.61 -3.62
CA TYR A 461 -14.12 -31.98 -3.78
C TYR A 461 -15.14 -33.05 -3.36
N HIS A 462 -15.89 -32.83 -2.28
CA HIS A 462 -16.85 -33.80 -1.75
C HIS A 462 -18.26 -33.71 -2.37
N ASP A 463 -18.55 -32.69 -3.17
CA ASP A 463 -19.89 -32.44 -3.71
C ASP A 463 -20.16 -33.28 -4.95
N PRO A 464 -21.10 -34.26 -4.96
CA PRO A 464 -21.27 -35.16 -6.11
C PRO A 464 -21.63 -34.46 -7.44
N GLY A 465 -22.16 -33.23 -7.37
CA GLY A 465 -22.59 -32.43 -8.53
C GLY A 465 -21.50 -31.55 -9.15
N ASP A 466 -20.41 -31.26 -8.44
CA ASP A 466 -19.28 -30.52 -9.00
C ASP A 466 -18.45 -31.47 -9.90
N LYS A 467 -17.79 -30.96 -10.94
CA LYS A 467 -16.90 -31.75 -11.83
C LYS A 467 -15.43 -31.52 -11.52
N GLY A 468 -15.13 -30.57 -10.64
CA GLY A 468 -13.78 -30.11 -10.35
C GLY A 468 -13.23 -29.20 -11.46
N ILE A 469 -12.11 -28.55 -11.13
CA ILE A 469 -11.44 -27.60 -12.02
C ILE A 469 -10.62 -28.38 -13.03
N LEU A 470 -10.84 -28.14 -14.32
CA LEU A 470 -10.07 -28.79 -15.39
C LEU A 470 -8.59 -28.38 -15.30
N LEU A 471 -7.69 -29.36 -15.28
CA LEU A 471 -6.24 -29.17 -15.31
C LEU A 471 -5.69 -29.33 -16.73
N VAL A 472 -5.91 -30.51 -17.31
CA VAL A 472 -5.42 -30.86 -18.65
C VAL A 472 -6.33 -31.88 -19.32
N LYS A 473 -6.39 -31.84 -20.65
CA LYS A 473 -7.04 -32.88 -21.45
C LYS A 473 -5.97 -33.75 -22.07
N MET A 474 -6.11 -35.06 -21.90
CA MET A 474 -5.15 -36.06 -22.34
C MET A 474 -5.75 -36.96 -23.43
N ARG A 475 -4.87 -37.46 -24.31
CA ARG A 475 -5.18 -38.45 -25.34
C ARG A 475 -4.50 -39.78 -25.00
N ARG A 476 -4.94 -40.85 -25.69
CA ARG A 476 -4.40 -42.20 -25.54
C ARG A 476 -2.87 -42.21 -25.58
N GLY A 477 -2.25 -42.84 -24.58
CA GLY A 477 -0.81 -42.99 -24.46
C GLY A 477 -0.11 -41.89 -23.67
N GLN A 478 -0.81 -40.81 -23.30
CA GLN A 478 -0.27 -39.79 -22.41
C GLN A 478 -0.43 -40.18 -20.95
N GLU A 479 0.54 -39.78 -20.14
CA GLU A 479 0.60 -39.94 -18.70
C GLU A 479 1.06 -38.66 -18.01
N LEU A 480 0.51 -38.42 -16.83
CA LEU A 480 0.85 -37.33 -15.94
C LEU A 480 1.02 -37.88 -14.53
N LYS A 481 2.25 -37.79 -14.02
CA LYS A 481 2.61 -38.20 -12.67
C LYS A 481 3.38 -37.08 -11.99
N LEU A 482 2.83 -36.57 -10.90
CA LEU A 482 3.42 -35.48 -10.12
C LEU A 482 3.08 -35.60 -8.63
N ARG A 483 3.91 -34.92 -7.83
CA ARG A 483 3.68 -34.64 -6.41
C ARG A 483 3.59 -33.13 -6.24
N ALA A 484 2.63 -32.66 -5.46
CA ALA A 484 2.48 -31.25 -5.15
C ALA A 484 2.51 -31.04 -3.63
N VAL A 485 3.07 -29.92 -3.19
CA VAL A 485 3.16 -29.54 -1.78
C VAL A 485 2.49 -28.18 -1.60
N ALA A 486 1.51 -28.14 -0.70
CA ALA A 486 0.80 -26.91 -0.33
C ALA A 486 1.30 -26.36 1.00
N ARG A 487 1.36 -25.03 1.07
CA ARG A 487 1.91 -24.25 2.18
C ARG A 487 1.02 -23.08 2.55
N LYS A 488 1.08 -22.68 3.81
CA LYS A 488 0.47 -21.44 4.31
C LYS A 488 1.23 -20.24 3.79
N GLY A 489 0.51 -19.32 3.15
CA GLY A 489 1.05 -18.06 2.65
C GLY A 489 0.03 -16.93 2.69
N THR A 490 0.47 -15.75 2.28
CA THR A 490 -0.39 -14.55 2.19
C THR A 490 -0.43 -14.03 0.76
N ALA A 491 -1.51 -13.33 0.40
CA ALA A 491 -1.64 -12.73 -0.92
C ALA A 491 -0.63 -11.60 -1.20
N LYS A 492 0.11 -11.15 -0.17
CA LYS A 492 1.26 -10.25 -0.34
C LYS A 492 2.37 -10.90 -1.17
N ASP A 493 2.56 -12.20 -1.00
CA ASP A 493 3.61 -12.95 -1.68
C ASP A 493 3.16 -13.38 -3.08
N HIS A 494 1.93 -13.89 -3.20
CA HIS A 494 1.34 -14.25 -4.49
C HIS A 494 -0.19 -14.26 -4.43
N ALA A 495 -0.85 -13.82 -5.49
CA ALA A 495 -2.33 -13.73 -5.57
C ALA A 495 -3.06 -15.08 -5.39
N LYS A 496 -2.36 -16.21 -5.51
CA LYS A 496 -2.93 -17.55 -5.29
C LYS A 496 -3.41 -17.79 -3.85
N TRP A 497 -2.87 -17.04 -2.89
CA TRP A 497 -3.27 -17.08 -1.49
C TRP A 497 -4.40 -16.09 -1.15
N MET A 498 -5.00 -15.45 -2.15
CA MET A 498 -6.11 -14.52 -1.92
C MET A 498 -7.39 -15.29 -1.55
N PRO A 499 -7.98 -15.07 -0.36
CA PRO A 499 -9.17 -15.82 0.09
C PRO A 499 -10.48 -15.35 -0.54
N VAL A 500 -10.46 -14.18 -1.18
CA VAL A 500 -11.65 -13.50 -1.72
C VAL A 500 -11.52 -13.34 -3.23
N ALA A 501 -12.62 -13.51 -3.94
CA ALA A 501 -12.71 -13.20 -5.36
C ALA A 501 -12.82 -11.67 -5.56
N THR A 502 -13.65 -11.02 -4.74
CA THR A 502 -13.74 -9.56 -4.71
C THR A 502 -14.08 -9.06 -3.31
N CYS A 503 -13.47 -7.94 -2.94
CA CYS A 503 -13.80 -7.20 -1.73
C CYS A 503 -13.88 -5.72 -2.08
N VAL A 504 -15.10 -5.20 -2.09
CA VAL A 504 -15.39 -3.80 -2.42
C VAL A 504 -16.25 -3.19 -1.34
N TYR A 505 -16.12 -1.89 -1.14
CA TYR A 505 -17.04 -1.12 -0.33
C TYR A 505 -17.58 0.06 -1.14
N GLN A 506 -18.81 0.45 -0.85
CA GLN A 506 -19.45 1.63 -1.42
C GLN A 506 -19.91 2.56 -0.31
N PHE A 507 -19.84 3.87 -0.55
CA PHE A 507 -20.40 4.87 0.36
C PHE A 507 -21.93 4.85 0.27
N LEU A 508 -22.59 4.97 1.41
CA LEU A 508 -24.04 5.17 1.42
C LEU A 508 -24.37 6.53 0.77
N PRO A 509 -25.19 6.59 -0.30
CA PRO A 509 -25.57 7.85 -0.90
C PRO A 509 -26.60 8.58 -0.03
N GLU A 510 -26.33 9.85 0.21
CA GLU A 510 -27.25 10.82 0.79
C GLU A 510 -27.92 11.57 -0.37
N ILE A 511 -29.18 11.26 -0.61
CA ILE A 511 -29.96 11.81 -1.72
C ILE A 511 -30.93 12.84 -1.16
N SER A 512 -30.77 14.09 -1.57
CA SER A 512 -31.68 15.19 -1.24
C SER A 512 -32.37 15.68 -2.51
N ILE A 513 -33.70 15.61 -2.52
CA ILE A 513 -34.54 16.06 -3.65
C ILE A 513 -35.07 17.45 -3.31
N ASN A 514 -34.92 18.39 -4.24
CA ASN A 514 -35.52 19.71 -4.10
C ASN A 514 -37.00 19.65 -4.53
N HIS A 515 -37.89 19.47 -3.56
CA HIS A 515 -39.33 19.36 -3.80
C HIS A 515 -39.92 20.58 -4.53
N ALA A 516 -39.42 21.80 -4.29
CA ALA A 516 -39.92 23.00 -4.97
C ALA A 516 -39.63 22.99 -6.49
N LEU A 517 -38.48 22.46 -6.89
CA LEU A 517 -38.15 22.27 -8.31
C LEU A 517 -38.86 21.05 -8.91
N MET A 518 -39.09 20.01 -8.10
CA MET A 518 -39.79 18.79 -8.53
C MET A 518 -41.27 19.04 -8.80
N ASP A 519 -41.94 19.91 -8.03
CA ASP A 519 -43.34 20.27 -8.23
C ASP A 519 -43.60 21.05 -9.53
N THR A 520 -42.57 21.68 -10.09
CA THR A 520 -42.69 22.37 -11.37
C THR A 520 -42.58 21.43 -12.58
N LEU A 521 -42.38 20.12 -12.37
CA LEU A 521 -42.36 19.10 -13.44
C LEU A 521 -43.73 18.44 -13.59
N THR A 522 -44.09 18.05 -14.81
CA THR A 522 -45.26 17.22 -15.07
C THR A 522 -45.01 15.78 -14.59
N ASP A 523 -46.08 15.01 -14.37
CA ASP A 523 -45.94 13.62 -13.94
C ASP A 523 -45.21 12.75 -14.97
N GLU A 524 -45.40 13.03 -16.26
CA GLU A 524 -44.66 12.38 -17.36
C GLU A 524 -43.16 12.67 -17.28
N GLN A 525 -42.77 13.92 -17.02
CA GLN A 525 -41.37 14.31 -16.82
C GLN A 525 -40.78 13.66 -15.56
N LYS A 526 -41.57 13.51 -14.49
CA LYS A 526 -41.14 12.80 -13.27
C LYS A 526 -40.92 11.32 -13.54
N GLU A 527 -41.80 10.67 -14.31
CA GLU A 527 -41.61 9.27 -14.72
C GLU A 527 -40.38 9.10 -15.61
N GLU A 528 -40.15 10.00 -16.57
CA GLU A 528 -38.95 9.98 -17.43
C GLU A 528 -37.67 10.21 -16.62
N TRP A 529 -37.70 11.11 -15.63
CA TRP A 529 -36.58 11.35 -14.73
C TRP A 529 -36.29 10.13 -13.84
N CYS A 530 -37.32 9.48 -13.29
CA CYS A 530 -37.14 8.24 -12.54
C CYS A 530 -36.60 7.10 -13.42
N ALA A 531 -37.04 7.03 -14.67
CA ALA A 531 -36.62 6.02 -15.64
C ALA A 531 -35.17 6.21 -16.13
N ALA A 532 -34.59 7.39 -15.94
CA ALA A 532 -33.18 7.63 -16.22
C ALA A 532 -32.24 6.82 -15.31
N ASP A 533 -32.72 6.42 -14.13
CA ASP A 533 -31.96 5.54 -13.23
C ASP A 533 -32.17 4.06 -13.60
N PRO A 534 -31.11 3.33 -14.03
CA PRO A 534 -31.21 1.94 -14.43
C PRO A 534 -31.60 0.99 -13.28
N ARG A 535 -31.40 1.41 -12.02
CA ARG A 535 -31.63 0.57 -10.82
C ARG A 535 -32.91 0.93 -10.08
N ASN A 536 -33.70 1.88 -10.60
CA ASN A 536 -34.97 2.32 -10.03
C ASN A 536 -34.86 2.73 -8.53
N THR A 537 -33.82 3.49 -8.17
CA THR A 537 -33.63 4.09 -6.83
C THR A 537 -34.77 5.07 -6.52
N PHE A 538 -35.29 5.74 -7.55
CA PHE A 538 -36.38 6.71 -7.46
C PHE A 538 -37.70 6.08 -7.91
N LYS A 539 -38.77 6.37 -7.17
CA LYS A 539 -40.12 5.89 -7.49
C LYS A 539 -41.12 7.02 -7.41
N LEU A 540 -41.91 7.21 -8.48
CA LEU A 540 -43.04 8.11 -8.46
C LEU A 540 -44.22 7.47 -7.73
N ASN A 541 -44.70 8.15 -6.69
CA ASN A 541 -45.94 7.79 -6.02
C ASN A 541 -47.11 8.48 -6.71
N ARG A 542 -47.92 7.71 -7.46
CA ARG A 542 -49.05 8.23 -8.24
C ARG A 542 -50.19 8.82 -7.40
N LEU A 543 -50.22 8.57 -6.10
CA LEU A 543 -51.25 9.11 -5.19
C LEU A 543 -50.89 10.52 -4.70
N THR A 544 -49.60 10.74 -4.42
CA THR A 544 -49.09 12.02 -3.90
C THR A 544 -48.49 12.89 -4.98
N HIS A 545 -48.30 12.35 -6.20
CA HIS A 545 -47.57 12.97 -7.30
C HIS A 545 -46.12 13.35 -6.93
N TRP A 546 -45.58 12.74 -5.87
CA TRP A 546 -44.23 12.98 -5.36
C TRP A 546 -43.29 11.84 -5.73
N VAL A 547 -42.04 12.21 -5.99
CA VAL A 547 -40.98 11.24 -6.21
C VAL A 547 -40.33 10.93 -4.87
N GLU A 548 -40.34 9.65 -4.51
CA GLU A 548 -39.76 9.12 -3.28
C GLU A 548 -38.49 8.32 -3.62
N VAL A 549 -37.51 8.36 -2.71
CA VAL A 549 -36.33 7.50 -2.81
C VAL A 549 -36.68 6.15 -2.20
N ALA A 550 -36.79 5.12 -3.04
CA ALA A 550 -37.20 3.78 -2.60
C ALA A 550 -36.10 3.09 -1.79
N ASN A 551 -34.88 3.02 -2.35
CA ASN A 551 -33.71 2.56 -1.63
C ASN A 551 -32.46 3.32 -2.13
N PRO A 552 -31.89 4.24 -1.33
CA PRO A 552 -30.71 5.01 -1.71
C PRO A 552 -29.53 4.13 -2.17
N GLU A 553 -29.35 2.97 -1.54
CA GLU A 553 -28.16 2.10 -1.70
C GLU A 553 -28.03 1.46 -3.08
N LEU A 554 -29.11 1.45 -3.85
CA LEU A 554 -29.12 0.91 -5.20
C LEU A 554 -28.43 1.85 -6.19
N TYR A 555 -28.32 3.13 -5.83
CA TYR A 555 -27.74 4.17 -6.68
C TYR A 555 -26.26 3.90 -6.95
N MET A 556 -25.86 3.96 -8.23
CA MET A 556 -24.53 3.56 -8.69
C MET A 556 -23.58 4.72 -8.95
N TYR A 557 -23.97 5.97 -8.65
CA TYR A 557 -23.20 7.17 -8.99
C TYR A 557 -22.87 7.27 -10.49
N ASP A 558 -23.84 6.92 -11.33
CA ASP A 558 -23.77 7.01 -12.79
C ASP A 558 -23.83 8.45 -13.32
N GLY A 559 -24.43 9.37 -12.57
CA GLY A 559 -24.61 10.77 -12.96
C GLY A 559 -25.77 11.01 -13.93
N GLU A 560 -26.47 9.97 -14.39
CA GLU A 560 -27.54 10.07 -15.39
C GLU A 560 -28.72 10.92 -14.89
N VAL A 561 -29.09 10.75 -13.62
CA VAL A 561 -30.19 11.49 -12.99
C VAL A 561 -29.88 12.99 -12.85
N LEU A 562 -28.60 13.34 -12.70
CA LEU A 562 -28.11 14.73 -12.68
C LEU A 562 -28.13 15.32 -14.10
N ALA A 563 -27.61 14.59 -15.08
CA ALA A 563 -27.62 15.00 -16.48
C ALA A 563 -29.06 15.21 -16.99
N LYS A 564 -29.99 14.32 -16.61
CA LYS A 564 -31.40 14.45 -16.98
C LYS A 564 -32.06 15.68 -16.35
N ALA A 565 -31.73 16.02 -15.10
CA ALA A 565 -32.21 17.24 -14.46
C ALA A 565 -31.69 18.51 -15.17
N GLU A 566 -30.45 18.49 -15.65
CA GLU A 566 -29.88 19.58 -16.45
C GLU A 566 -30.53 19.69 -17.84
N GLU A 567 -30.79 18.57 -18.53
CA GLU A 567 -31.52 18.54 -19.80
C GLU A 567 -32.92 19.15 -19.67
N MET A 568 -33.61 18.87 -18.56
CA MET A 568 -34.91 19.45 -18.23
C MET A 568 -34.83 20.94 -17.82
N GLY A 569 -33.65 21.55 -17.82
CA GLY A 569 -33.43 22.95 -17.48
C GLY A 569 -33.55 23.27 -15.98
N LYS A 570 -33.42 22.26 -15.11
CA LYS A 570 -33.53 22.40 -13.64
C LYS A 570 -32.27 21.89 -12.94
N PRO A 571 -31.13 22.61 -13.07
CA PRO A 571 -29.93 22.27 -12.34
C PRO A 571 -30.21 22.33 -10.82
N GLY A 572 -29.77 21.32 -10.08
CA GLY A 572 -29.98 21.22 -8.64
C GLY A 572 -31.34 20.62 -8.20
N LEU A 573 -32.08 20.00 -9.12
CA LEU A 573 -33.28 19.22 -8.79
C LEU A 573 -32.99 18.12 -7.75
N VAL A 574 -31.84 17.46 -7.87
CA VAL A 574 -31.35 16.45 -6.95
C VAL A 574 -29.91 16.76 -6.56
N THR A 575 -29.60 16.59 -5.28
CA THR A 575 -28.25 16.65 -4.76
C THR A 575 -27.90 15.29 -4.18
N ILE A 576 -26.88 14.66 -4.74
CA ILE A 576 -26.40 13.35 -4.29
C ILE A 576 -25.01 13.54 -3.67
N LYS A 577 -24.89 13.20 -2.39
CA LYS A 577 -23.63 13.25 -1.65
C LYS A 577 -23.25 11.87 -1.14
N GLN A 578 -21.96 11.64 -0.94
CA GLN A 578 -21.46 10.42 -0.32
C GLN A 578 -21.40 10.61 1.20
N LYS A 579 -22.10 9.76 1.94
CA LYS A 579 -22.03 9.77 3.41
C LYS A 579 -20.70 9.17 3.85
N GLN A 580 -19.78 10.00 4.35
CA GLN A 580 -18.38 9.60 4.61
C GLN A 580 -18.17 8.69 5.82
N ASP A 581 -19.19 8.51 6.66
CA ASP A 581 -19.15 7.73 7.90
C ASP A 581 -19.67 6.28 7.74
N THR A 582 -20.29 5.97 6.60
CA THR A 582 -21.07 4.74 6.41
C THR A 582 -20.68 4.03 5.11
N PHE A 583 -20.24 2.78 5.24
CA PHE A 583 -19.71 1.97 4.16
C PHE A 583 -20.49 0.66 4.07
N ILE A 584 -20.89 0.28 2.86
CA ILE A 584 -21.50 -1.02 2.58
C ILE A 584 -20.42 -1.89 1.97
N PHE A 585 -19.99 -2.91 2.71
CA PHE A 585 -19.01 -3.90 2.27
C PHE A 585 -19.69 -5.06 1.57
N LYS A 586 -19.10 -5.50 0.47
CA LYS A 586 -19.46 -6.71 -0.27
C LYS A 586 -18.22 -7.57 -0.41
N VAL A 587 -18.24 -8.73 0.22
CA VAL A 587 -17.12 -9.67 0.29
C VAL A 587 -17.57 -10.98 -0.34
N GLU A 588 -16.96 -11.33 -1.47
CA GLU A 588 -17.14 -12.62 -2.16
C GLU A 588 -15.92 -13.49 -1.87
N GLY A 589 -16.12 -14.60 -1.16
CA GLY A 589 -15.12 -15.62 -0.90
C GLY A 589 -14.87 -16.51 -2.13
N THR A 590 -13.72 -17.19 -2.16
CA THR A 590 -13.41 -18.21 -3.18
C THR A 590 -13.84 -19.62 -2.78
N GLY A 591 -14.54 -19.77 -1.65
CA GLY A 591 -14.87 -21.06 -1.01
C GLY A 591 -13.73 -21.67 -0.18
N VAL A 592 -12.56 -21.01 -0.14
CA VAL A 592 -11.39 -21.44 0.65
C VAL A 592 -11.63 -21.34 2.15
N LEU A 593 -12.28 -20.25 2.56
CA LEU A 593 -12.68 -19.92 3.93
C LEU A 593 -14.09 -19.31 3.87
N ARG A 594 -14.83 -19.44 4.96
CA ARG A 594 -16.14 -18.78 5.06
C ARG A 594 -15.95 -17.26 5.15
N PRO A 595 -16.80 -16.46 4.51
CA PRO A 595 -16.72 -15.00 4.52
C PRO A 595 -16.67 -14.39 5.93
N GLU A 596 -17.40 -14.95 6.91
CA GLU A 596 -17.33 -14.48 8.29
C GLU A 596 -15.93 -14.68 8.89
N ASP A 597 -15.32 -15.84 8.66
CA ASP A 597 -14.00 -16.18 9.17
C ASP A 597 -12.92 -15.29 8.52
N ILE A 598 -13.08 -14.95 7.24
CA ILE A 598 -12.20 -14.01 6.52
C ILE A 598 -12.23 -12.62 7.18
N VAL A 599 -13.43 -12.08 7.43
CA VAL A 599 -13.58 -10.74 8.02
C VAL A 599 -13.08 -10.70 9.46
N LEU A 600 -13.37 -11.74 10.26
CA LEU A 600 -12.88 -11.86 11.63
C LEU A 600 -11.36 -11.97 11.66
N THR A 601 -10.76 -12.83 10.83
CA THR A 601 -9.30 -12.96 10.72
C THR A 601 -8.66 -11.64 10.31
N ALA A 602 -9.27 -10.87 9.40
CA ALA A 602 -8.76 -9.57 9.02
C ALA A 602 -8.73 -8.58 10.20
N LEU A 603 -9.76 -8.56 11.04
CA LEU A 603 -9.79 -7.75 12.26
C LEU A 603 -8.73 -8.19 13.27
N GLU A 604 -8.53 -9.50 13.44
CA GLU A 604 -7.47 -10.05 14.29
C GLU A 604 -6.07 -9.67 13.80
N VAL A 605 -5.83 -9.73 12.48
CA VAL A 605 -4.57 -9.31 11.86
C VAL A 605 -4.32 -7.82 12.10
N LEU A 606 -5.34 -6.97 11.93
CA LEU A 606 -5.24 -5.54 12.22
C LEU A 606 -4.92 -5.29 13.70
N GLY A 607 -5.63 -5.96 14.61
CA GLY A 607 -5.37 -5.87 16.05
C GLY A 607 -3.98 -6.34 16.44
N ARG A 608 -3.49 -7.44 15.84
CA ARG A 608 -2.13 -7.94 16.05
C ARG A 608 -1.07 -6.95 15.60
N LYS A 609 -1.27 -6.28 14.46
CA LYS A 609 -0.35 -5.24 13.98
C LYS A 609 -0.27 -4.05 14.93
N ILE A 610 -1.40 -3.59 15.44
CA ILE A 610 -1.45 -2.49 16.41
C ILE A 610 -0.74 -2.90 17.70
N ARG A 611 -0.98 -4.12 18.20
CA ARG A 611 -0.27 -4.64 19.38
C ARG A 611 1.23 -4.74 19.15
N ASN A 612 1.67 -5.25 18.01
CA ASN A 612 3.09 -5.35 17.69
C ASN A 612 3.75 -3.95 17.64
N LEU A 613 3.06 -2.96 17.08
CA LEU A 613 3.54 -1.58 17.08
C LEU A 613 3.60 -0.99 18.50
N GLN A 614 2.60 -1.28 19.33
CA GLN A 614 2.59 -0.84 20.72
C GLN A 614 3.79 -1.43 21.49
N VAL A 615 4.04 -2.73 21.38
CA VAL A 615 5.19 -3.38 22.01
C VAL A 615 6.51 -2.78 21.52
N ALA A 616 6.65 -2.58 20.20
CA ALA A 616 7.86 -1.96 19.63
C ALA A 616 8.08 -0.53 20.14
N LEU A 617 7.00 0.26 20.29
CA LEU A 617 7.08 1.61 20.86
C LEU A 617 7.48 1.59 22.35
N GLU A 618 6.96 0.63 23.12
CA GLU A 618 7.33 0.43 24.52
C GLU A 618 8.82 0.02 24.66
N GLU A 619 9.31 -0.86 23.78
CA GLU A 619 10.73 -1.25 23.71
C GLU A 619 11.63 -0.06 23.35
N GLU A 620 11.25 0.76 22.35
CA GLU A 620 12.00 1.97 21.99
C GLU A 620 12.01 3.01 23.12
N ALA A 621 10.89 3.19 23.83
CA ALA A 621 10.83 4.10 24.97
C ALA A 621 11.83 3.70 26.07
N VAL A 622 11.95 2.40 26.36
CA VAL A 622 12.93 1.87 27.32
C VAL A 622 14.37 2.13 26.86
N ILE A 623 14.66 1.98 25.57
CA ILE A 623 16.00 2.27 25.01
C ILE A 623 16.32 3.77 25.13
N PHE A 624 15.35 4.64 24.86
CA PHE A 624 15.53 6.10 24.93
C PHE A 624 15.76 6.57 26.37
N ASP A 625 15.01 6.03 27.34
CA ASP A 625 15.20 6.31 28.77
C ASP A 625 16.58 5.84 29.26
N GLN A 626 17.08 4.70 28.78
CA GLN A 626 18.43 4.22 29.12
C GLN A 626 19.55 5.07 28.51
N GLN A 627 19.34 5.67 27.33
CA GLN A 627 20.32 6.55 26.70
C GLN A 627 20.35 7.97 27.30
N SER A 628 19.22 8.45 27.84
CA SER A 628 19.14 9.76 28.52
C SER A 628 19.76 9.78 29.93
N GLY A 629 20.10 8.62 30.50
CA GLY A 629 20.74 8.48 31.81
C GLY A 629 22.26 8.74 31.87
N ALA A 630 22.89 9.29 30.82
CA ALA A 630 24.31 9.59 30.81
C ALA A 630 24.65 10.95 31.49
N ALA A 631 24.85 10.86 32.81
CA ALA A 631 25.56 11.76 33.73
C ALA A 631 24.92 13.12 34.12
N PRO A 632 24.66 13.36 35.44
CA PRO A 632 24.46 14.70 35.94
C PRO A 632 25.78 15.47 35.85
N MET A 633 25.75 16.59 35.14
CA MET A 633 26.82 17.57 35.09
C MET A 633 27.04 18.11 36.51
N GLN A 634 28.11 17.67 37.19
CA GLN A 634 28.55 18.25 38.45
C GLN A 634 29.05 19.67 38.17
N MET A 635 28.51 20.64 38.92
CA MET A 635 28.98 22.03 38.97
C MET A 635 30.44 22.14 39.38
#